data_AF-K9RWL4-F1
#
_entry.id   AF-K9RWL4-F1
#
_cell.length_a   1.000
_cell.length_b   1.000
_cell.length_c   1.000
_cell.angle_alpha   90.00
_cell.angle_beta   90.00
_cell.angle_gamma   90.00
#
_symmetry.space_group_name_H-M   'P 1'
#
loop_
_entity.id
_entity.type
_entity.pdbx_description
1 polymer ?
#
loop_
_entity_poly.entity_id
_entity_poly.type
_entity_poly.pdbx_seq_one_letter_code
_entity_poly.pdbx_strand_id
1 'polypeptide(L)'
;MLKAIFGDPNQRKLKKYQPLVSDINLLEEDIQPLSDAELQAKTGEFKQRLEKGETLDDLLPEAFAVVREASRRVLGLRHFDVQLIGGMILHDGQIAEMKTGEGKTLVSTLPAYLNALTGKGVHIITVNDYLARRDAEWMGQVHRFLGLTVGLIQQQMPPQERQKSYACDITYATNSEIGFDYLRDNMATSMAEVVQRPFHFCVIDEVDSVLIDEARTPLIISGQVERPTEKYLKASEIARSLNAEVHYEVDEKARNVLMTDEGFIEAEKLLGVDDLFDPEDPWAHYIFNAIKAKELFIKDVNYIIRGEEIVIVDEFTGRVMPGRRWSDGLHQAIEAKERVEIQNESQTLATITYQNLFLLYPKLGGMTGTAKTEEAELEKIYKLEVTVVPTNRTSSRRDISDVVYKTEMAKWQAVAQECAEMHSAGRPVLVGTTSVEKSEILSVLLQQQGIPHNLLNAKPENVERESEIIAQAGRKGAVTISTNMAGRGTDIILGGNAEYMARLKVREFFMPRIVMPESDDPMSLLSLMGNHRQGGQGFGQEVKQKSWKVSTEIFPTEISKDAEALIRAAVDFAVKEYGERSLPELQAEDMIAVAAEKAPTQDPVIQKLREAYNQIRREYEAFTGREHQEVVELGGLHVIGTERHESRRIDNQLRGRAGRQGDPGSTRFFLSLEDNLLRIFGGDRVASLMNAFRVEEDMPIESRILTGSLENAQKKVETYYYDIRKQVFEYDEVMNNQRRAIYAERRRVLEGEDLKDRVLEYAEKTMDDIVVAYVNPELPAEEWDLASLVSKVQEFVYLLADLEPEHLANLSVAEMQLFLHEQVRTAYERKEAEIDQIQAGLMRQAERFFILQQIDTLWREHLQQMDALRESVGLRGYGQEDPLVEYKREGYEIFLDMMIMIRRNVVYSLFQFQPQMPATTTEVTTEVV
;
A
#
# COMPACT_ATOMS: atom_id res chain seq x y z
N MET A 1 24.88 -22.31 25.85
CA MET A 1 25.23 -22.08 27.27
C MET A 1 24.30 -21.07 27.95
N LEU A 2 24.13 -19.83 27.44
CA LEU A 2 23.25 -18.82 28.06
C LEU A 2 21.77 -19.26 28.20
N LYS A 3 21.17 -19.91 27.19
CA LYS A 3 19.81 -20.50 27.27
C LYS A 3 19.64 -21.58 28.36
N ALA A 4 20.71 -22.31 28.70
CA ALA A 4 20.65 -23.37 29.70
C ALA A 4 20.75 -22.82 31.14
N ILE A 5 21.32 -21.61 31.30
CA ILE A 5 21.52 -20.95 32.60
C ILE A 5 20.35 -20.01 32.93
N PHE A 6 19.83 -19.28 31.94
CA PHE A 6 18.73 -18.33 32.12
C PHE A 6 17.38 -18.83 31.56
N GLY A 7 17.30 -20.02 30.99
CA GLY A 7 16.11 -20.48 30.26
C GLY A 7 15.93 -19.74 28.93
N ASP A 8 14.94 -20.16 28.12
CA ASP A 8 14.61 -19.47 26.87
C ASP A 8 13.80 -18.20 27.16
N PRO A 9 14.28 -16.99 26.79
CA PRO A 9 13.54 -15.74 26.96
C PRO A 9 12.13 -15.82 26.37
N ASN A 10 11.96 -16.51 25.24
CA ASN A 10 10.66 -16.69 24.60
C ASN A 10 9.72 -17.54 25.46
N GLN A 11 10.21 -18.60 26.10
CA GLN A 11 9.37 -19.41 27.02
C GLN A 11 8.93 -18.60 28.24
N ARG A 12 9.76 -17.69 28.74
CA ARG A 12 9.37 -16.81 29.86
C ARG A 12 8.25 -15.86 29.47
N LYS A 13 8.29 -15.29 28.25
CA LYS A 13 7.19 -14.48 27.70
C LYS A 13 5.90 -15.30 27.63
N LEU A 14 5.96 -16.49 27.02
CA LEU A 14 4.80 -17.36 26.84
C LEU A 14 4.17 -17.81 28.17
N LYS A 15 4.98 -18.02 29.23
CA LYS A 15 4.47 -18.38 30.56
C LYS A 15 3.56 -17.32 31.17
N LYS A 16 3.67 -16.05 30.78
CA LYS A 16 2.78 -14.98 31.27
C LYS A 16 1.33 -15.16 30.82
N TYR A 17 1.11 -15.75 29.65
CA TYR A 17 -0.22 -15.95 29.07
C TYR A 17 -0.90 -17.26 29.52
N GLN A 18 -0.13 -18.21 30.07
CA GLN A 18 -0.66 -19.53 30.47
C GLN A 18 -1.80 -19.48 31.51
N PRO A 19 -1.76 -18.59 32.53
CA PRO A 19 -2.91 -18.41 33.42
C PRO A 19 -4.17 -18.00 32.66
N LEU A 20 -4.08 -17.00 31.78
CA LEU A 20 -5.20 -16.52 30.98
C LEU A 20 -5.75 -17.60 30.03
N VAL A 21 -4.89 -18.42 29.41
CA VAL A 21 -5.34 -19.59 28.63
C VAL A 21 -6.16 -20.54 29.50
N SER A 22 -5.73 -20.78 30.74
CA SER A 22 -6.44 -21.65 31.67
C SER A 22 -7.80 -21.07 32.04
N ASP A 23 -7.87 -19.76 32.30
CA ASP A 23 -9.11 -19.06 32.60
C ASP A 23 -10.10 -19.10 31.42
N ILE A 24 -9.63 -18.83 30.20
CA ILE A 24 -10.45 -18.94 28.97
C ILE A 24 -10.97 -20.37 28.78
N ASN A 25 -10.14 -21.38 29.05
CA ASN A 25 -10.54 -22.78 28.95
C ASN A 25 -11.59 -23.15 30.01
N LEU A 26 -11.50 -22.61 31.22
CA LEU A 26 -12.51 -22.83 32.28
C LEU A 26 -13.84 -22.17 31.91
N LEU A 27 -13.80 -20.94 31.38
CA LEU A 27 -15.00 -20.22 30.94
C LEU A 27 -15.71 -20.89 29.75
N GLU A 28 -15.03 -21.76 29.00
CA GLU A 28 -15.67 -22.51 27.92
C GLU A 28 -16.84 -23.38 28.44
N GLU A 29 -16.73 -23.94 29.65
CA GLU A 29 -17.80 -24.76 30.26
C GLU A 29 -19.08 -23.95 30.54
N ASP A 30 -18.93 -22.66 30.87
CA ASP A 30 -20.04 -21.74 31.14
C ASP A 30 -20.60 -21.09 29.87
N ILE A 31 -19.76 -20.84 28.87
CA ILE A 31 -20.13 -20.19 27.61
C ILE A 31 -20.76 -21.17 26.61
N GLN A 32 -20.28 -22.42 26.55
CA GLN A 32 -20.79 -23.43 25.63
C GLN A 32 -22.31 -23.68 25.74
N PRO A 33 -22.94 -23.74 26.94
CA PRO A 33 -24.38 -23.94 27.09
C PRO A 33 -25.26 -22.76 26.67
N LEU A 34 -24.70 -21.56 26.49
CA LEU A 34 -25.48 -20.37 26.15
C LEU A 34 -26.20 -20.54 24.81
N SER A 35 -27.41 -19.99 24.68
CA SER A 35 -28.08 -19.86 23.39
C SER A 35 -27.38 -18.82 22.50
N ASP A 36 -27.63 -18.84 21.19
CA ASP A 36 -27.06 -17.86 20.26
C ASP A 36 -27.43 -16.41 20.64
N ALA A 37 -28.65 -16.22 21.14
CA ALA A 37 -29.13 -14.91 21.60
C ALA A 37 -28.41 -14.43 22.88
N GLU A 38 -28.13 -15.34 23.82
CA GLU A 38 -27.36 -15.03 25.04
C GLU A 38 -25.90 -14.73 24.70
N LEU A 39 -25.31 -15.48 23.77
CA LEU A 39 -23.94 -15.26 23.30
C LEU A 39 -23.80 -13.91 22.57
N GLN A 40 -24.80 -13.53 21.78
CA GLN A 40 -24.90 -12.19 21.18
C GLN A 40 -25.06 -11.08 22.22
N ALA A 41 -25.87 -11.31 23.25
CA ALA A 41 -26.11 -10.33 24.31
C ALA A 41 -24.84 -9.98 25.09
N LYS A 42 -23.83 -10.87 25.13
CA LYS A 42 -22.53 -10.61 25.76
C LYS A 42 -21.83 -9.37 25.22
N THR A 43 -21.96 -9.06 23.93
CA THR A 43 -21.35 -7.85 23.36
C THR A 43 -21.93 -6.58 23.99
N GLY A 44 -23.25 -6.54 24.21
CA GLY A 44 -23.90 -5.42 24.90
C GLY A 44 -23.50 -5.33 26.38
N GLU A 45 -23.38 -6.49 27.05
CA GLU A 45 -22.90 -6.58 28.44
C GLU A 45 -21.48 -6.02 28.58
N PHE A 46 -20.55 -6.43 27.71
CA PHE A 46 -19.16 -5.99 27.75
C PHE A 46 -19.02 -4.49 27.47
N LYS A 47 -19.76 -3.95 26.48
CA LYS A 47 -19.79 -2.49 26.23
C LYS A 47 -20.24 -1.72 27.48
N GLN A 48 -21.28 -2.18 28.18
CA GLN A 48 -21.73 -1.55 29.42
C GLN A 48 -20.73 -1.68 30.58
N ARG A 49 -19.98 -2.79 30.66
CA ARG A 49 -18.91 -2.97 31.66
C ARG A 49 -17.74 -2.03 31.42
N LEU A 50 -17.35 -1.82 30.15
CA LEU A 50 -16.36 -0.81 29.77
C LEU A 50 -16.81 0.60 30.14
N GLU A 51 -18.07 0.95 29.88
CA GLU A 51 -18.63 2.25 30.29
C GLU A 51 -18.63 2.46 31.82
N LYS A 52 -18.71 1.37 32.60
CA LYS A 52 -18.63 1.39 34.07
C LYS A 52 -17.19 1.43 34.60
N GLY A 53 -16.18 1.39 33.73
CA GLY A 53 -14.77 1.56 34.09
C GLY A 53 -13.94 0.28 34.16
N GLU A 54 -14.46 -0.88 33.75
CA GLU A 54 -13.62 -2.06 33.51
C GLU A 54 -12.69 -1.82 32.32
N THR A 55 -11.51 -2.47 32.32
CA THR A 55 -10.55 -2.37 31.22
C THR A 55 -10.73 -3.49 30.21
N LEU A 56 -10.11 -3.35 29.02
CA LEU A 56 -10.09 -4.42 28.02
C LEU A 56 -9.38 -5.68 28.54
N ASP A 57 -8.35 -5.52 29.38
CA ASP A 57 -7.59 -6.64 29.94
C ASP A 57 -8.43 -7.45 30.94
N ASP A 58 -9.30 -6.77 31.72
CA ASP A 58 -10.22 -7.43 32.65
C ASP A 58 -11.25 -8.30 31.90
N LEU A 59 -11.71 -7.82 30.74
CA LEU A 59 -12.68 -8.51 29.88
C LEU A 59 -12.06 -9.60 29.00
N LEU A 60 -10.74 -9.61 28.83
CA LEU A 60 -10.05 -10.44 27.86
C LEU A 60 -10.41 -11.93 27.97
N PRO A 61 -10.39 -12.57 29.15
CA PRO A 61 -10.70 -14.00 29.26
C PRO A 61 -12.13 -14.34 28.80
N GLU A 62 -13.12 -13.57 29.25
CA GLU A 62 -14.53 -13.77 28.90
C GLU A 62 -14.77 -13.47 27.41
N ALA A 63 -14.22 -12.37 26.90
CA ALA A 63 -14.37 -11.99 25.49
C ALA A 63 -13.75 -13.05 24.56
N PHE A 64 -12.57 -13.59 24.90
CA PHE A 64 -11.91 -14.63 24.10
C PHE A 64 -12.69 -15.95 24.15
N ALA A 65 -13.28 -16.31 25.28
CA ALA A 65 -14.16 -17.47 25.39
C ALA A 65 -15.41 -17.33 24.51
N VAL A 66 -16.03 -16.14 24.51
CA VAL A 66 -17.20 -15.81 23.66
C VAL A 66 -16.85 -15.90 22.17
N VAL A 67 -15.73 -15.31 21.75
CA VAL A 67 -15.28 -15.35 20.34
C VAL A 67 -14.92 -16.77 19.91
N ARG A 68 -14.26 -17.55 20.78
CA ARG A 68 -13.98 -18.96 20.52
C ARG A 68 -15.27 -19.75 20.29
N GLU A 69 -16.26 -19.57 21.14
CA GLU A 69 -17.54 -20.27 21.01
C GLU A 69 -18.28 -19.85 19.75
N ALA A 70 -18.31 -18.54 19.45
CA ALA A 70 -18.89 -18.03 18.22
C ALA A 70 -18.20 -18.61 16.98
N SER A 71 -16.87 -18.69 16.96
CA SER A 71 -16.14 -19.32 15.85
C SER A 71 -16.45 -20.81 15.72
N ARG A 72 -16.58 -21.52 16.84
CA ARG A 72 -16.97 -22.94 16.83
C ARG A 72 -18.37 -23.13 16.24
N ARG A 73 -19.34 -22.26 16.56
CA ARG A 73 -20.71 -22.35 16.02
C ARG A 73 -20.79 -21.96 14.56
N VAL A 74 -20.14 -20.86 14.20
CA VAL A 74 -20.27 -20.22 12.88
C VAL A 74 -19.34 -20.87 11.85
N LEU A 75 -18.07 -21.04 12.19
CA LEU A 75 -17.07 -21.60 11.28
C LEU A 75 -16.89 -23.11 11.48
N GLY A 76 -17.25 -23.65 12.65
CA GLY A 76 -16.89 -25.03 13.01
C GLY A 76 -15.44 -25.15 13.48
N LEU A 77 -14.77 -24.03 13.73
CA LEU A 77 -13.37 -23.97 14.11
C LEU A 77 -13.27 -23.52 15.57
N ARG A 78 -12.79 -24.39 16.45
CA ARG A 78 -12.48 -24.02 17.84
C ARG A 78 -11.05 -23.51 17.90
N HIS A 79 -10.82 -22.32 18.49
CA HIS A 79 -9.47 -21.81 18.68
C HIS A 79 -8.61 -22.75 19.56
N PHE A 80 -7.43 -23.12 19.08
CA PHE A 80 -6.42 -23.82 19.86
C PHE A 80 -5.78 -22.90 20.92
N ASP A 81 -5.16 -23.49 21.93
CA ASP A 81 -4.52 -22.72 23.01
C ASP A 81 -3.37 -21.84 22.47
N VAL A 82 -2.63 -22.34 21.48
CA VAL A 82 -1.59 -21.55 20.78
C VAL A 82 -2.18 -20.36 20.02
N GLN A 83 -3.42 -20.47 19.53
CA GLN A 83 -4.13 -19.39 18.85
C GLN A 83 -4.62 -18.33 19.85
N LEU A 84 -5.07 -18.75 21.04
CA LEU A 84 -5.38 -17.80 22.13
C LEU A 84 -4.15 -16.99 22.53
N ILE A 85 -2.99 -17.65 22.68
CA ILE A 85 -1.72 -16.97 22.97
C ILE A 85 -1.37 -15.98 21.85
N GLY A 86 -1.52 -16.38 20.58
CA GLY A 86 -1.36 -15.46 19.45
C GLY A 86 -2.28 -14.25 19.55
N GLY A 87 -3.55 -14.44 19.90
CA GLY A 87 -4.52 -13.36 20.06
C GLY A 87 -4.16 -12.40 21.20
N MET A 88 -3.64 -12.92 22.32
CA MET A 88 -3.14 -12.11 23.44
C MET A 88 -1.90 -11.30 23.06
N ILE A 89 -0.94 -11.90 22.35
CA ILE A 89 0.26 -11.19 21.86
C ILE A 89 -0.13 -10.04 20.92
N LEU A 90 -1.09 -10.27 20.02
CA LEU A 90 -1.63 -9.22 19.16
C LEU A 90 -2.33 -8.12 19.98
N HIS A 91 -3.09 -8.50 21.00
CA HIS A 91 -3.70 -7.55 21.93
C HIS A 91 -2.65 -6.77 22.72
N ASP A 92 -1.46 -7.29 23.01
CA ASP A 92 -0.42 -6.55 23.72
C ASP A 92 0.34 -5.55 22.81
N GLY A 93 -0.03 -5.46 21.53
CA GLY A 93 0.68 -4.62 20.56
C GLY A 93 2.04 -5.21 20.17
N GLN A 94 2.11 -6.54 20.06
CA GLN A 94 3.31 -7.28 19.69
C GLN A 94 3.13 -8.06 18.39
N ILE A 95 4.22 -8.64 17.90
CA ILE A 95 4.20 -9.53 16.74
C ILE A 95 4.14 -11.00 17.19
N ALA A 96 3.08 -11.69 16.78
CA ALA A 96 2.93 -13.13 16.96
C ALA A 96 3.55 -13.87 15.76
N GLU A 97 4.72 -14.50 15.97
CA GLU A 97 5.25 -15.42 14.96
C GLU A 97 4.56 -16.78 15.07
N MET A 98 3.66 -17.05 14.12
CA MET A 98 2.88 -18.28 13.98
C MET A 98 3.11 -18.90 12.62
N LYS A 99 3.54 -20.18 12.58
CA LYS A 99 3.85 -20.86 11.32
C LYS A 99 2.63 -20.95 10.40
N THR A 100 2.88 -21.04 9.10
CA THR A 100 1.81 -21.09 8.11
C THR A 100 0.93 -22.31 8.31
N GLY A 101 -0.39 -22.12 8.24
CA GLY A 101 -1.37 -23.17 8.54
C GLY A 101 -1.75 -23.30 10.03
N GLU A 102 -1.18 -22.51 10.94
CA GLU A 102 -1.63 -22.46 12.36
C GLU A 102 -2.92 -21.63 12.56
N GLY A 103 -3.54 -21.13 11.48
CA GLY A 103 -4.80 -20.37 11.54
C GLY A 103 -4.65 -18.89 11.92
N LYS A 104 -3.64 -18.20 11.36
CA LYS A 104 -3.38 -16.76 11.59
C LYS A 104 -4.62 -15.89 11.38
N THR A 105 -5.34 -16.10 10.29
CA THR A 105 -6.59 -15.39 9.97
C THR A 105 -7.66 -15.58 11.05
N LEU A 106 -7.75 -16.78 11.65
CA LEU A 106 -8.69 -17.02 12.75
C LEU A 106 -8.24 -16.35 14.06
N VAL A 107 -6.92 -16.25 14.29
CA VAL A 107 -6.35 -15.62 15.49
C VAL A 107 -6.71 -14.14 15.57
N SER A 108 -6.74 -13.42 14.43
CA SER A 108 -7.06 -11.98 14.43
C SER A 108 -8.46 -11.64 14.94
N THR A 109 -9.41 -12.59 14.87
CA THR A 109 -10.78 -12.38 15.38
C THR A 109 -10.82 -12.10 16.88
N LEU A 110 -9.90 -12.69 17.66
CA LEU A 110 -9.86 -12.54 19.12
C LEU A 110 -9.54 -11.07 19.54
N PRO A 111 -8.36 -10.50 19.18
CA PRO A 111 -8.04 -9.13 19.54
C PRO A 111 -8.91 -8.11 18.77
N ALA A 112 -9.36 -8.43 17.55
CA ALA A 112 -10.22 -7.52 16.80
C ALA A 112 -11.56 -7.32 17.51
N TYR A 113 -12.22 -8.41 17.96
CA TYR A 113 -13.46 -8.30 18.73
C TYR A 113 -13.26 -7.50 20.02
N LEU A 114 -12.24 -7.85 20.82
CA LEU A 114 -11.99 -7.21 22.11
C LEU A 114 -11.76 -5.70 21.97
N ASN A 115 -10.87 -5.27 21.08
CA ASN A 115 -10.59 -3.84 20.90
C ASN A 115 -11.73 -3.09 20.19
N ALA A 116 -12.54 -3.78 19.37
CA ALA A 116 -13.72 -3.20 18.72
C ALA A 116 -14.84 -2.83 19.71
N LEU A 117 -14.87 -3.44 20.90
CA LEU A 117 -15.82 -3.08 21.96
C LEU A 117 -15.74 -1.60 22.37
N THR A 118 -14.61 -0.95 22.14
CA THR A 118 -14.43 0.50 22.41
C THR A 118 -15.21 1.42 21.48
N GLY A 119 -15.70 0.93 20.33
CA GLY A 119 -16.38 1.74 19.31
C GLY A 119 -15.49 2.70 18.53
N LYS A 120 -14.18 2.77 18.84
CA LYS A 120 -13.17 3.53 18.08
C LYS A 120 -12.70 2.77 16.84
N GLY A 121 -12.98 1.47 16.85
CA GLY A 121 -12.81 0.46 15.81
C GLY A 121 -11.40 0.10 15.39
N VAL A 122 -11.32 -0.91 14.53
CA VAL A 122 -10.12 -1.74 14.32
C VAL A 122 -9.84 -1.91 12.84
N HIS A 123 -8.58 -1.75 12.44
CA HIS A 123 -8.15 -2.03 11.07
C HIS A 123 -7.41 -3.37 11.01
N ILE A 124 -7.83 -4.25 10.11
CA ILE A 124 -7.13 -5.50 9.80
C ILE A 124 -6.53 -5.36 8.40
N ILE A 125 -5.20 -5.37 8.35
CA ILE A 125 -4.44 -5.09 7.13
C ILE A 125 -3.93 -6.39 6.53
N THR A 126 -4.19 -6.57 5.25
CA THR A 126 -3.68 -7.70 4.46
C THR A 126 -2.81 -7.20 3.29
N VAL A 127 -2.15 -8.13 2.61
CA VAL A 127 -1.21 -7.84 1.51
C VAL A 127 -1.93 -7.46 0.20
N ASN A 128 -3.17 -7.90 -0.03
CA ASN A 128 -3.89 -7.62 -1.26
C ASN A 128 -5.42 -7.61 -1.09
N ASP A 129 -6.11 -6.98 -2.04
CA ASP A 129 -7.57 -6.78 -1.99
C ASP A 129 -8.36 -8.09 -1.96
N TYR A 130 -7.84 -9.15 -2.59
CA TYR A 130 -8.47 -10.47 -2.56
C TYR A 130 -8.49 -11.05 -1.14
N LEU A 131 -7.37 -10.98 -0.42
CA LEU A 131 -7.28 -11.46 0.97
C LEU A 131 -8.13 -10.62 1.90
N ALA A 132 -8.12 -9.29 1.75
CA ALA A 132 -8.99 -8.39 2.51
C ALA A 132 -10.47 -8.77 2.35
N ARG A 133 -10.93 -8.95 1.11
CA ARG A 133 -12.31 -9.37 0.81
C ARG A 133 -12.63 -10.74 1.40
N ARG A 134 -11.78 -11.74 1.12
CA ARG A 134 -11.97 -13.11 1.61
C ARG A 134 -12.05 -13.15 3.13
N ASP A 135 -11.18 -12.44 3.84
CA ASP A 135 -11.12 -12.49 5.30
C ASP A 135 -12.27 -11.70 5.93
N ALA A 136 -12.70 -10.59 5.31
CA ALA A 136 -13.91 -9.86 5.68
C ALA A 136 -15.19 -10.69 5.50
N GLU A 137 -15.28 -11.48 4.43
CA GLU A 137 -16.37 -12.45 4.19
C GLU A 137 -16.30 -13.60 5.19
N TRP A 138 -15.12 -14.19 5.38
CA TRP A 138 -14.97 -15.43 6.15
C TRP A 138 -14.94 -15.21 7.66
N MET A 139 -13.99 -14.42 8.16
CA MET A 139 -13.88 -14.13 9.60
C MET A 139 -14.92 -13.13 10.07
N GLY A 140 -15.36 -12.24 9.19
CA GLY A 140 -16.43 -11.27 9.49
C GLY A 140 -17.72 -11.94 9.95
N GLN A 141 -17.97 -13.21 9.60
CA GLN A 141 -19.12 -13.96 10.11
C GLN A 141 -19.13 -14.06 11.64
N VAL A 142 -17.97 -14.25 12.27
CA VAL A 142 -17.87 -14.34 13.74
C VAL A 142 -18.21 -12.98 14.36
N HIS A 143 -17.70 -11.90 13.78
CA HIS A 143 -17.95 -10.54 14.25
C HIS A 143 -19.41 -10.11 14.07
N ARG A 144 -20.00 -10.34 12.89
CA ARG A 144 -21.42 -10.08 12.62
C ARG A 144 -22.32 -10.93 13.50
N PHE A 145 -21.98 -12.20 13.70
CA PHE A 145 -22.71 -13.08 14.61
C PHE A 145 -22.73 -12.54 16.03
N LEU A 146 -21.64 -11.92 16.51
CA LEU A 146 -21.56 -11.28 17.83
C LEU A 146 -22.12 -9.84 17.85
N GLY A 147 -22.74 -9.37 16.77
CA GLY A 147 -23.37 -8.05 16.71
C GLY A 147 -22.44 -6.88 16.39
N LEU A 148 -21.22 -7.14 15.91
CA LEU A 148 -20.32 -6.11 15.38
C LEU A 148 -20.49 -5.91 13.88
N THR A 149 -20.23 -4.70 13.42
CA THR A 149 -20.22 -4.34 11.99
C THR A 149 -18.83 -4.55 11.38
N VAL A 150 -18.80 -5.01 10.12
CA VAL A 150 -17.55 -5.30 9.38
C VAL A 150 -17.57 -4.56 8.05
N GLY A 151 -16.58 -3.71 7.83
CA GLY A 151 -16.35 -2.96 6.60
C GLY A 151 -15.21 -3.55 5.78
N LEU A 152 -15.23 -3.27 4.47
CA LEU A 152 -14.20 -3.67 3.51
C LEU A 152 -13.81 -2.44 2.68
N ILE A 153 -12.51 -2.24 2.45
CA ILE A 153 -11.97 -1.22 1.57
C ILE A 153 -11.30 -1.90 0.36
N GLN A 154 -11.62 -1.43 -0.84
CA GLN A 154 -11.05 -1.91 -2.11
C GLN A 154 -10.70 -0.73 -3.02
N GLN A 155 -9.76 -0.92 -3.94
CA GLN A 155 -9.18 0.14 -4.77
C GLN A 155 -10.20 1.03 -5.52
N GLN A 156 -11.30 0.46 -5.99
CA GLN A 156 -12.30 1.17 -6.82
C GLN A 156 -13.52 1.69 -6.05
N MET A 157 -13.49 1.68 -4.72
CA MET A 157 -14.62 2.14 -3.92
C MET A 157 -14.75 3.67 -3.92
N PRO A 158 -15.97 4.22 -4.13
CA PRO A 158 -16.22 5.65 -4.04
C PRO A 158 -16.07 6.15 -2.58
N PRO A 159 -15.75 7.43 -2.36
CA PRO A 159 -15.51 7.98 -1.02
C PRO A 159 -16.63 7.73 -0.01
N GLN A 160 -17.90 7.81 -0.44
CA GLN A 160 -19.06 7.59 0.43
C GLN A 160 -19.15 6.14 0.94
N GLU A 161 -18.74 5.16 0.14
CA GLU A 161 -18.70 3.76 0.57
C GLU A 161 -17.52 3.49 1.48
N ARG A 162 -16.35 4.09 1.19
CA ARG A 162 -15.18 4.04 2.09
C ARG A 162 -15.51 4.58 3.47
N GLN A 163 -16.20 5.73 3.55
CA GLN A 163 -16.63 6.31 4.81
C GLN A 163 -17.55 5.38 5.61
N LYS A 164 -18.49 4.69 4.95
CA LYS A 164 -19.32 3.66 5.60
C LYS A 164 -18.49 2.49 6.12
N SER A 165 -17.53 2.02 5.33
CA SER A 165 -16.64 0.91 5.72
C SER A 165 -15.70 1.27 6.87
N TYR A 166 -15.18 2.50 6.94
CA TYR A 166 -14.38 2.99 8.07
C TYR A 166 -15.22 3.26 9.32
N ALA A 167 -16.52 3.54 9.17
CA ALA A 167 -17.44 3.69 10.29
C ALA A 167 -17.78 2.37 10.99
N CYS A 168 -17.53 1.22 10.37
CA CYS A 168 -17.74 -0.09 10.98
C CYS A 168 -16.82 -0.33 12.20
N ASP A 169 -17.22 -1.26 13.09
CA ASP A 169 -16.43 -1.62 14.26
C ASP A 169 -15.07 -2.24 13.84
N ILE A 170 -15.05 -3.02 12.76
CA ILE A 170 -13.86 -3.64 12.19
C ILE A 170 -13.81 -3.35 10.68
N THR A 171 -12.66 -2.95 10.15
CA THR A 171 -12.45 -2.65 8.74
C THR A 171 -11.29 -3.47 8.18
N TYR A 172 -11.54 -4.25 7.13
CA TYR A 172 -10.50 -4.96 6.39
C TYR A 172 -10.04 -4.12 5.21
N ALA A 173 -8.73 -4.00 5.02
CA ALA A 173 -8.14 -3.22 3.95
C ALA A 173 -6.74 -3.74 3.59
N THR A 174 -6.17 -3.20 2.52
CA THR A 174 -4.74 -3.33 2.23
C THR A 174 -3.97 -2.15 2.81
N ASN A 175 -2.67 -2.34 2.98
CA ASN A 175 -1.76 -1.29 3.46
C ASN A 175 -1.74 -0.09 2.51
N SER A 176 -1.74 -0.32 1.20
CA SER A 176 -1.77 0.73 0.17
C SER A 176 -3.04 1.55 0.24
N GLU A 177 -4.21 0.92 0.36
CA GLU A 177 -5.49 1.64 0.41
C GLU A 177 -5.61 2.53 1.65
N ILE A 178 -5.19 2.03 2.81
CA ILE A 178 -5.16 2.81 4.06
C ILE A 178 -4.22 4.01 3.95
N GLY A 179 -3.04 3.80 3.36
CA GLY A 179 -2.08 4.87 3.17
C GLY A 179 -2.54 5.92 2.15
N PHE A 180 -3.13 5.50 1.03
CA PHE A 180 -3.67 6.44 0.06
C PHE A 180 -4.92 7.17 0.56
N ASP A 181 -5.81 6.51 1.31
CA ASP A 181 -6.93 7.20 1.98
C ASP A 181 -6.41 8.22 3.01
N TYR A 182 -5.36 7.89 3.77
CA TYR A 182 -4.73 8.86 4.66
C TYR A 182 -4.17 10.07 3.90
N LEU A 183 -3.47 9.85 2.77
CA LEU A 183 -2.97 10.96 1.96
C LEU A 183 -4.12 11.79 1.34
N ARG A 184 -5.19 11.14 0.86
CA ARG A 184 -6.38 11.81 0.31
C ARG A 184 -7.11 12.64 1.37
N ASP A 185 -7.29 12.11 2.57
CA ASP A 185 -7.94 12.81 3.67
C ASP A 185 -7.16 14.08 4.08
N ASN A 186 -5.83 14.05 3.97
CA ASN A 186 -4.99 15.22 4.21
C ASN A 186 -4.90 16.19 3.01
N MET A 187 -5.49 15.86 1.87
CA MET A 187 -5.68 16.76 0.73
C MET A 187 -7.14 17.20 0.57
N ALA A 188 -8.07 16.64 1.37
CA ALA A 188 -9.49 16.98 1.32
C ALA A 188 -9.72 18.48 1.50
N THR A 189 -10.72 19.01 0.80
CA THR A 189 -11.09 20.43 0.85
C THR A 189 -12.20 20.69 1.86
N SER A 190 -12.93 19.64 2.23
CA SER A 190 -14.02 19.68 3.21
C SER A 190 -14.00 18.45 4.12
N MET A 191 -14.54 18.61 5.33
CA MET A 191 -14.67 17.49 6.27
C MET A 191 -15.59 16.38 5.76
N ALA A 192 -16.49 16.66 4.81
CA ALA A 192 -17.38 15.67 4.21
C ALA A 192 -16.64 14.71 3.25
N GLU A 193 -15.49 15.11 2.72
CA GLU A 193 -14.65 14.29 1.84
C GLU A 193 -13.74 13.33 2.63
N VAL A 194 -13.53 13.58 3.93
CA VAL A 194 -12.71 12.74 4.79
C VAL A 194 -13.40 11.39 5.01
N VAL A 195 -12.69 10.31 4.66
CA VAL A 195 -13.23 8.94 4.75
C VAL A 195 -12.78 8.21 6.01
N GLN A 196 -11.57 8.47 6.52
CA GLN A 196 -11.03 7.78 7.70
C GLN A 196 -11.47 8.43 9.01
N ARG A 197 -11.52 7.59 10.05
CA ARG A 197 -11.62 8.01 11.45
C ARG A 197 -10.23 8.02 12.11
N PRO A 198 -10.07 8.60 13.31
CA PRO A 198 -8.80 8.56 14.04
C PRO A 198 -8.28 7.13 14.24
N PHE A 199 -6.98 6.93 14.03
CA PHE A 199 -6.33 5.62 14.18
C PHE A 199 -6.41 5.13 15.63
N HIS A 200 -6.76 3.86 15.83
CA HIS A 200 -6.93 3.26 17.15
C HIS A 200 -6.14 1.95 17.34
N PHE A 201 -6.57 0.87 16.69
CA PHE A 201 -5.90 -0.43 16.75
C PHE A 201 -5.75 -1.02 15.36
N CYS A 202 -4.55 -1.52 15.05
CA CYS A 202 -4.25 -2.19 13.80
C CYS A 202 -3.71 -3.59 14.04
N VAL A 203 -4.20 -4.57 13.28
CA VAL A 203 -3.61 -5.91 13.17
C VAL A 203 -3.13 -6.10 11.75
N ILE A 204 -1.81 -6.22 11.57
CA ILE A 204 -1.20 -6.48 10.26
C ILE A 204 -1.02 -7.98 10.08
N ASP A 205 -1.72 -8.57 9.11
CA ASP A 205 -1.37 -9.90 8.61
C ASP A 205 -0.15 -9.82 7.70
N GLU A 206 0.70 -10.84 7.77
CA GLU A 206 1.97 -10.90 7.03
C GLU A 206 2.83 -9.64 7.26
N VAL A 207 3.00 -9.28 8.55
CA VAL A 207 3.69 -8.05 8.99
C VAL A 207 5.09 -7.88 8.41
N ASP A 208 5.79 -8.98 8.17
CA ASP A 208 7.11 -9.00 7.56
C ASP A 208 7.10 -8.55 6.10
N SER A 209 6.04 -8.83 5.35
CA SER A 209 5.94 -8.27 4.00
C SER A 209 5.47 -6.84 3.96
N VAL A 210 4.52 -6.46 4.82
CA VAL A 210 3.99 -5.10 4.85
C VAL A 210 5.04 -4.11 5.39
N LEU A 211 5.67 -4.43 6.52
CA LEU A 211 6.58 -3.51 7.23
C LEU A 211 8.04 -3.61 6.82
N ILE A 212 8.45 -4.66 6.07
CA ILE A 212 9.84 -4.85 5.62
C ILE A 212 9.92 -4.91 4.09
N ASP A 213 9.18 -5.80 3.42
CA ASP A 213 9.31 -5.95 1.95
C ASP A 213 8.75 -4.74 1.19
N GLU A 214 7.54 -4.30 1.54
CA GLU A 214 6.86 -3.19 0.87
C GLU A 214 7.31 -1.82 1.38
N ALA A 215 7.86 -1.76 2.60
CA ALA A 215 8.41 -0.57 3.21
C ALA A 215 9.72 -0.05 2.56
N ARG A 216 10.07 -0.58 1.37
CA ARG A 216 11.18 -0.10 0.53
C ARG A 216 10.83 1.17 -0.23
N THR A 217 9.57 1.33 -0.62
CA THR A 217 9.09 2.45 -1.44
C THR A 217 8.01 3.23 -0.68
N PRO A 218 8.09 4.57 -0.62
CA PRO A 218 7.03 5.38 -0.03
C PRO A 218 5.77 5.36 -0.90
N LEU A 219 4.63 5.66 -0.28
CA LEU A 219 3.38 5.95 -0.98
C LEU A 219 3.40 7.40 -1.43
N ILE A 220 3.16 7.62 -2.73
CA ILE A 220 3.23 8.94 -3.35
C ILE A 220 1.94 9.17 -4.14
N ILE A 221 1.29 10.31 -3.91
CA ILE A 221 0.29 10.85 -4.82
C ILE A 221 0.96 11.94 -5.65
N SER A 222 0.98 11.73 -6.96
CA SER A 222 1.50 12.72 -7.91
C SER A 222 0.36 13.43 -8.61
N GLY A 223 0.53 14.73 -8.85
CA GLY A 223 -0.37 15.58 -9.62
C GLY A 223 0.33 16.05 -10.88
N GLN A 224 -0.43 16.31 -11.93
CA GLN A 224 0.09 17.01 -13.10
C GLN A 224 0.12 18.51 -12.81
N VAL A 225 1.26 19.12 -13.05
CA VAL A 225 1.39 20.58 -13.02
C VAL A 225 1.69 21.06 -14.43
N GLU A 226 0.87 22.01 -14.90
CA GLU A 226 1.17 22.74 -16.12
C GLU A 226 2.44 23.55 -15.89
N ARG A 227 3.53 23.11 -16.50
CA ARG A 227 4.75 23.90 -16.60
C ARG A 227 4.78 24.62 -17.94
N PRO A 228 5.46 25.78 -18.02
CA PRO A 228 5.58 26.50 -19.26
C PRO A 228 6.36 25.67 -20.29
N THR A 229 5.64 25.02 -21.20
CA THR A 229 6.14 24.25 -22.35
C THR A 229 7.21 25.02 -23.14
N GLU A 230 7.08 26.35 -23.17
CA GLU A 230 8.02 27.28 -23.81
C GLU A 230 9.44 27.16 -23.25
N LYS A 231 9.61 26.95 -21.93
CA LYS A 231 10.93 26.82 -21.31
C LYS A 231 11.68 25.58 -21.78
N TYR A 232 11.01 24.44 -21.85
CA TYR A 232 11.62 23.20 -22.35
C TYR A 232 12.01 23.30 -23.82
N LEU A 233 11.18 23.93 -24.65
CA LEU A 233 11.48 24.17 -26.06
C LEU A 233 12.70 25.07 -26.23
N LYS A 234 12.71 26.23 -25.55
CA LYS A 234 13.83 27.19 -25.61
C LYS A 234 15.12 26.58 -25.06
N ALA A 235 15.05 25.84 -23.95
CA ALA A 235 16.20 25.14 -23.38
C ALA A 235 16.77 24.07 -24.34
N SER A 236 15.90 23.33 -25.03
CA SER A 236 16.31 22.36 -26.07
C SER A 236 17.03 23.03 -27.24
N GLU A 237 16.57 24.22 -27.66
CA GLU A 237 17.25 25.01 -28.70
C GLU A 237 18.63 25.49 -28.26
N ILE A 238 18.76 25.96 -27.02
CA ILE A 238 20.04 26.41 -26.46
C ILE A 238 21.00 25.24 -26.33
N ALA A 239 20.55 24.11 -25.78
CA ALA A 239 21.39 22.91 -25.67
C ALA A 239 21.93 22.44 -27.03
N ARG A 240 21.19 22.63 -28.14
CA ARG A 240 21.70 22.34 -29.50
C ARG A 240 22.82 23.28 -29.93
N SER A 241 22.78 24.54 -29.49
CA SER A 241 23.79 25.56 -29.79
C SER A 241 25.06 25.44 -28.93
N LEU A 242 24.97 24.79 -27.77
CA LEU A 242 26.12 24.54 -26.90
C LEU A 242 26.97 23.35 -27.41
N ASN A 243 28.30 23.45 -27.25
CA ASN A 243 29.26 22.45 -27.71
C ASN A 243 29.85 21.68 -26.52
N ALA A 244 29.94 20.35 -26.67
CA ALA A 244 30.66 19.49 -25.74
C ALA A 244 32.15 19.84 -25.70
N GLU A 245 32.78 19.65 -24.53
CA GLU A 245 34.20 19.94 -24.25
C GLU A 245 34.60 21.44 -24.23
N VAL A 246 33.65 22.34 -24.53
CA VAL A 246 33.84 23.80 -24.39
C VAL A 246 32.86 24.35 -23.36
N HIS A 247 31.55 24.13 -23.59
CA HIS A 247 30.49 24.67 -22.75
C HIS A 247 30.03 23.70 -21.65
N TYR A 248 30.29 22.40 -21.81
CA TYR A 248 29.96 21.39 -20.82
C TYR A 248 30.79 20.12 -21.02
N GLU A 249 30.98 19.37 -19.93
CA GLU A 249 31.60 18.05 -19.88
C GLU A 249 30.54 16.97 -19.61
N VAL A 250 30.68 15.82 -20.26
CA VAL A 250 29.76 14.68 -20.13
C VAL A 250 30.45 13.55 -19.37
N ASP A 251 29.87 13.13 -18.24
CA ASP A 251 30.29 11.93 -17.52
C ASP A 251 29.34 10.78 -17.85
N GLU A 252 29.74 9.95 -18.83
CA GLU A 252 28.97 8.78 -19.26
C GLU A 252 28.82 7.73 -18.14
N LYS A 253 29.79 7.64 -17.22
CA LYS A 253 29.80 6.61 -16.16
C LYS A 253 28.82 6.97 -15.05
N ALA A 254 28.76 8.25 -14.68
CA ALA A 254 27.80 8.76 -13.71
C ALA A 254 26.45 9.13 -14.35
N ARG A 255 26.33 9.07 -15.69
CA ARG A 255 25.18 9.56 -16.47
C ARG A 255 24.81 11.01 -16.08
N ASN A 256 25.81 11.87 -16.01
CA ASN A 256 25.63 13.27 -15.63
C ASN A 256 26.37 14.21 -16.57
N VAL A 257 26.00 15.49 -16.52
CA VAL A 257 26.63 16.56 -17.30
C VAL A 257 27.02 17.68 -16.34
N LEU A 258 28.23 18.22 -16.52
CA LEU A 258 28.76 19.35 -15.76
C LEU A 258 28.94 20.53 -16.72
N MET A 259 28.32 21.68 -16.45
CA MET A 259 28.55 22.88 -17.25
C MET A 259 29.84 23.57 -16.82
N THR A 260 30.55 24.13 -17.80
CA THR A 260 31.73 24.98 -17.57
C THR A 260 31.29 26.44 -17.41
N ASP A 261 32.15 27.28 -16.84
CA ASP A 261 31.89 28.72 -16.69
C ASP A 261 31.55 29.39 -18.05
N GLU A 262 32.24 28.99 -19.13
CA GLU A 262 31.94 29.47 -20.48
C GLU A 262 30.55 29.03 -20.97
N GLY A 263 30.11 27.84 -20.58
CA GLY A 263 28.77 27.35 -20.88
C GLY A 263 27.67 28.12 -20.17
N PHE A 264 27.89 28.52 -18.91
CA PHE A 264 26.95 29.37 -18.17
C PHE A 264 26.76 30.71 -18.88
N ILE A 265 27.87 31.40 -19.18
CA ILE A 265 27.86 32.71 -19.84
C ILE A 265 27.16 32.66 -21.20
N GLU A 266 27.45 31.64 -22.03
CA GLU A 266 26.83 31.54 -23.35
C GLU A 266 25.34 31.16 -23.25
N ALA A 267 24.94 30.33 -22.26
CA ALA A 267 23.54 30.01 -22.02
C ALA A 267 22.73 31.23 -21.54
N GLU A 268 23.26 32.01 -20.60
CA GLU A 268 22.69 33.27 -20.10
C GLU A 268 22.46 34.27 -21.24
N LYS A 269 23.48 34.46 -22.06
CA LYS A 269 23.44 35.34 -23.24
C LYS A 269 22.42 34.89 -24.28
N LEU A 270 22.31 33.59 -24.55
CA LEU A 270 21.31 33.04 -25.48
C LEU A 270 19.88 33.13 -24.93
N LEU A 271 19.72 33.05 -23.60
CA LEU A 271 18.43 33.22 -22.92
C LEU A 271 18.00 34.69 -22.82
N GLY A 272 18.96 35.60 -22.69
CA GLY A 272 18.76 37.01 -22.35
C GLY A 272 18.53 37.23 -20.86
N VAL A 273 19.12 36.40 -20.01
CA VAL A 273 19.02 36.47 -18.54
C VAL A 273 20.40 36.70 -17.93
N ASP A 274 20.46 37.32 -16.76
CA ASP A 274 21.73 37.62 -16.07
C ASP A 274 22.20 36.47 -15.17
N ASP A 275 21.30 35.59 -14.72
CA ASP A 275 21.60 34.43 -13.87
C ASP A 275 20.63 33.28 -14.20
N LEU A 276 21.15 32.08 -14.43
CA LEU A 276 20.32 30.88 -14.66
C LEU A 276 19.67 30.34 -13.38
N PHE A 277 20.19 30.71 -12.21
CA PHE A 277 19.75 30.25 -10.89
C PHE A 277 18.82 31.24 -10.18
N ASP A 278 18.33 32.25 -10.89
CA ASP A 278 17.36 33.20 -10.36
C ASP A 278 16.14 32.45 -9.76
N PRO A 279 15.85 32.60 -8.45
CA PRO A 279 14.70 31.98 -7.81
C PRO A 279 13.35 32.41 -8.38
N GLU A 280 13.24 33.62 -8.95
CA GLU A 280 11.98 34.13 -9.54
C GLU A 280 11.74 33.57 -10.96
N ASP A 281 12.79 33.29 -11.73
CA ASP A 281 12.70 32.70 -13.08
C ASP A 281 13.78 31.62 -13.34
N PRO A 282 13.70 30.43 -12.70
CA PRO A 282 14.77 29.45 -12.78
C PRO A 282 14.88 28.84 -14.19
N TRP A 283 16.10 28.83 -14.74
CA TRP A 283 16.45 28.25 -16.05
C TRP A 283 17.45 27.08 -15.97
N ALA A 284 18.26 27.02 -14.91
CA ALA A 284 19.36 26.09 -14.78
C ALA A 284 18.95 24.61 -14.99
N HIS A 285 17.89 24.15 -14.30
CA HIS A 285 17.44 22.75 -14.42
C HIS A 285 16.94 22.39 -15.81
N TYR A 286 16.24 23.30 -16.50
CA TYR A 286 15.79 23.07 -17.89
C TYR A 286 16.99 22.91 -18.84
N ILE A 287 18.02 23.74 -18.68
CA ILE A 287 19.24 23.69 -19.50
C ILE A 287 20.02 22.41 -19.22
N PHE A 288 20.24 22.05 -17.94
CA PHE A 288 20.92 20.79 -17.60
C PHE A 288 20.19 19.58 -18.16
N ASN A 289 18.86 19.52 -18.02
CA ASN A 289 18.08 18.39 -18.54
C ASN A 289 18.03 18.36 -20.06
N ALA A 290 18.02 19.52 -20.73
CA ALA A 290 18.14 19.59 -22.18
C ALA A 290 19.49 19.07 -22.69
N ILE A 291 20.60 19.40 -22.01
CA ILE A 291 21.93 18.88 -22.38
C ILE A 291 22.05 17.38 -22.05
N LYS A 292 21.57 16.93 -20.89
CA LYS A 292 21.49 15.50 -20.55
C LYS A 292 20.69 14.73 -21.60
N ALA A 293 19.50 15.22 -21.95
CA ALA A 293 18.65 14.62 -22.98
C ALA A 293 19.37 14.58 -24.34
N LYS A 294 20.12 15.64 -24.71
CA LYS A 294 20.90 15.70 -25.95
C LYS A 294 21.97 14.61 -26.01
N GLU A 295 22.81 14.51 -25.00
CA GLU A 295 24.05 13.70 -25.03
C GLU A 295 23.89 12.28 -24.49
N LEU A 296 23.15 12.09 -23.40
CA LEU A 296 23.09 10.81 -22.66
C LEU A 296 21.93 9.91 -23.08
N PHE A 297 20.89 10.47 -23.70
CA PHE A 297 19.67 9.74 -24.07
C PHE A 297 19.52 9.68 -25.59
N ILE A 298 19.90 8.53 -26.14
CA ILE A 298 19.97 8.26 -27.56
C ILE A 298 18.69 7.56 -28.01
N LYS A 299 18.08 8.09 -29.08
CA LYS A 299 16.93 7.49 -29.76
C LYS A 299 17.30 6.11 -30.31
N ASP A 300 16.34 5.19 -30.22
CA ASP A 300 16.45 3.76 -30.58
C ASP A 300 17.40 2.93 -29.70
N VAL A 301 17.97 3.53 -28.65
CA VAL A 301 18.77 2.84 -27.63
C VAL A 301 18.10 2.96 -26.25
N ASN A 302 17.88 4.19 -25.78
CA ASN A 302 17.28 4.46 -24.47
C ASN A 302 15.75 4.68 -24.54
N TYR A 303 15.24 5.17 -25.68
CA TYR A 303 13.81 5.29 -25.97
C TYR A 303 13.51 5.10 -27.44
N ILE A 304 12.25 4.83 -27.75
CA ILE A 304 11.68 4.91 -29.10
C ILE A 304 10.49 5.87 -29.09
N ILE A 305 10.14 6.39 -30.27
CA ILE A 305 8.94 7.19 -30.48
C ILE A 305 7.86 6.27 -31.04
N ARG A 306 6.71 6.15 -30.36
CA ARG A 306 5.55 5.40 -30.85
C ARG A 306 4.34 6.32 -30.89
N GLY A 307 3.84 6.62 -32.09
CA GLY A 307 2.79 7.63 -32.25
C GLY A 307 3.33 9.02 -31.89
N GLU A 308 2.66 9.70 -30.96
CA GLU A 308 3.05 11.00 -30.41
C GLU A 308 3.62 10.87 -28.97
N GLU A 309 4.15 9.71 -28.58
CA GLU A 309 4.71 9.49 -27.23
C GLU A 309 6.13 8.91 -27.25
N ILE A 310 6.93 9.31 -26.27
CA ILE A 310 8.25 8.73 -25.97
C ILE A 310 8.06 7.50 -25.07
N VAL A 311 8.59 6.35 -25.50
CA VAL A 311 8.54 5.11 -24.71
C VAL A 311 9.96 4.63 -24.40
N ILE A 312 10.24 4.44 -23.11
CA ILE A 312 11.56 3.98 -22.64
C ILE A 312 11.83 2.56 -23.12
N VAL A 313 13.08 2.31 -23.54
CA VAL A 313 13.59 0.99 -23.88
C VAL A 313 14.61 0.58 -22.83
N ASP A 314 14.49 -0.64 -22.32
CA ASP A 314 15.52 -1.24 -21.47
C ASP A 314 16.75 -1.57 -22.32
N GLU A 315 17.87 -0.92 -22.03
CA GLU A 315 19.13 -1.03 -22.77
C GLU A 315 19.68 -2.47 -22.81
N PHE A 316 19.39 -3.28 -21.80
CA PHE A 316 19.92 -4.65 -21.72
C PHE A 316 19.05 -5.66 -22.47
N THR A 317 17.73 -5.44 -22.49
CA THR A 317 16.78 -6.42 -23.04
C THR A 317 16.17 -5.98 -24.37
N GLY A 318 16.31 -4.71 -24.74
CA GLY A 318 15.66 -4.10 -25.91
C GLY A 318 14.12 -4.05 -25.78
N ARG A 319 13.58 -4.33 -24.59
CA ARG A 319 12.12 -4.34 -24.36
C ARG A 319 11.61 -2.93 -24.11
N VAL A 320 10.47 -2.64 -24.72
CA VAL A 320 9.77 -1.37 -24.51
C VAL A 320 9.03 -1.41 -23.17
N MET A 321 9.15 -0.34 -22.39
CA MET A 321 8.53 -0.17 -21.06
C MET A 321 7.41 0.88 -21.11
N PRO A 322 6.20 0.54 -21.60
CA PRO A 322 5.09 1.48 -21.69
C PRO A 322 4.67 1.98 -20.30
N GLY A 323 4.33 3.26 -20.21
CA GLY A 323 3.90 3.92 -18.97
C GLY A 323 5.03 4.34 -18.02
N ARG A 324 6.31 4.02 -18.31
CA ARG A 324 7.46 4.53 -17.55
C ARG A 324 7.95 5.87 -18.11
N ARG A 325 8.30 6.78 -17.21
CA ARG A 325 8.88 8.09 -17.54
C ARG A 325 10.14 8.36 -16.74
N TRP A 326 10.99 9.23 -17.25
CA TRP A 326 12.12 9.79 -16.50
C TRP A 326 11.62 10.94 -15.62
N SER A 327 12.10 11.01 -14.39
CA SER A 327 11.74 12.04 -13.41
C SER A 327 12.47 13.36 -13.65
N ASP A 328 12.12 14.39 -12.86
CA ASP A 328 12.80 15.69 -12.80
C ASP A 328 12.86 16.42 -14.16
N GLY A 329 11.73 16.49 -14.87
CA GLY A 329 11.65 17.17 -16.17
C GLY A 329 12.47 16.56 -17.31
N LEU A 330 13.19 15.45 -17.09
CA LEU A 330 14.06 14.85 -18.11
C LEU A 330 13.26 14.20 -19.25
N HIS A 331 12.11 13.59 -18.94
CA HIS A 331 11.23 13.04 -19.96
C HIS A 331 10.69 14.16 -20.87
N GLN A 332 10.29 15.28 -20.28
CA GLN A 332 9.85 16.49 -20.99
C GLN A 332 10.96 17.11 -21.83
N ALA A 333 12.21 17.10 -21.32
CA ALA A 333 13.36 17.54 -22.10
C ALA A 333 13.63 16.64 -23.32
N ILE A 334 13.38 15.33 -23.22
CA ILE A 334 13.46 14.39 -24.34
C ILE A 334 12.30 14.59 -25.33
N GLU A 335 11.08 14.79 -24.83
CA GLU A 335 9.91 15.17 -25.66
C GLU A 335 10.21 16.47 -26.44
N ALA A 336 10.78 17.49 -25.79
CA ALA A 336 11.22 18.74 -26.41
C ALA A 336 12.34 18.53 -27.44
N LYS A 337 13.33 17.68 -27.11
CA LYS A 337 14.43 17.29 -28.02
C LYS A 337 13.90 16.68 -29.32
N GLU A 338 12.91 15.80 -29.22
CA GLU A 338 12.31 15.10 -30.38
C GLU A 338 11.16 15.87 -31.03
N ARG A 339 10.76 17.02 -30.48
CA ARG A 339 9.61 17.83 -30.91
C ARG A 339 8.28 17.08 -30.85
N VAL A 340 8.12 16.26 -29.81
CA VAL A 340 6.88 15.58 -29.43
C VAL A 340 6.06 16.51 -28.52
N GLU A 341 4.75 16.28 -28.41
CA GLU A 341 3.92 17.01 -27.46
C GLU A 341 4.46 16.82 -26.04
N ILE A 342 4.83 17.94 -25.40
CA ILE A 342 5.43 17.92 -24.06
C ILE A 342 4.31 17.74 -23.06
N GLN A 343 4.38 16.64 -22.32
CA GLN A 343 3.35 16.32 -21.35
C GLN A 343 3.66 16.97 -19.99
N ASN A 344 2.61 17.35 -19.27
CA ASN A 344 2.75 17.96 -17.94
C ASN A 344 3.65 17.12 -17.01
N GLU A 345 4.48 17.80 -16.23
CA GLU A 345 5.34 17.14 -15.26
C GLU A 345 4.51 16.60 -14.09
N SER A 346 4.85 15.40 -13.64
CA SER A 346 4.26 14.81 -12.44
C SER A 346 5.02 15.34 -11.21
N GLN A 347 4.35 16.11 -10.36
CA GLN A 347 4.89 16.58 -9.08
C GLN A 347 4.30 15.77 -7.92
N THR A 348 5.10 15.53 -6.88
CA THR A 348 4.64 14.94 -5.62
C THR A 348 3.69 15.91 -4.89
N LEU A 349 2.43 15.52 -4.71
CA LEU A 349 1.44 16.28 -3.93
C LEU A 349 1.44 15.87 -2.46
N ALA A 350 1.57 14.57 -2.21
CA ALA A 350 1.57 14.01 -0.88
C ALA A 350 2.39 12.73 -0.87
N THR A 351 3.12 12.50 0.22
CA THR A 351 3.96 11.30 0.39
C THR A 351 3.95 10.84 1.83
N ILE A 352 4.03 9.53 2.06
CA ILE A 352 4.27 8.93 3.38
C ILE A 352 4.94 7.56 3.23
N THR A 353 5.88 7.23 4.11
CA THR A 353 6.42 5.87 4.21
C THR A 353 5.49 4.96 5.01
N TYR A 354 5.50 3.65 4.73
CA TYR A 354 4.75 2.68 5.54
C TYR A 354 5.16 2.72 7.02
N GLN A 355 6.45 2.95 7.29
CA GLN A 355 7.01 3.14 8.62
C GLN A 355 6.22 4.21 9.39
N ASN A 356 6.19 5.44 8.86
CA ASN A 356 5.54 6.55 9.52
C ASN A 356 4.01 6.44 9.51
N LEU A 357 3.42 5.82 8.49
CA LEU A 357 1.97 5.55 8.46
C LEU A 357 1.54 4.66 9.62
N PHE A 358 2.22 3.53 9.83
CA PHE A 358 1.82 2.58 10.88
C PHE A 358 2.18 3.06 12.30
N LEU A 359 3.17 3.95 12.44
CA LEU A 359 3.46 4.65 13.68
C LEU A 359 2.35 5.63 14.12
N LEU A 360 1.38 5.96 13.26
CA LEU A 360 0.20 6.74 13.63
C LEU A 360 -0.77 5.96 14.53
N TYR A 361 -0.72 4.62 14.51
CA TYR A 361 -1.60 3.82 15.36
C TYR A 361 -1.10 3.81 16.81
N PRO A 362 -1.96 4.18 17.79
CA PRO A 362 -1.61 4.07 19.20
C PRO A 362 -1.27 2.64 19.63
N LYS A 363 -1.89 1.66 18.98
CA LYS A 363 -1.72 0.24 19.26
C LYS A 363 -1.61 -0.53 17.95
N LEU A 364 -0.49 -1.23 17.77
CA LEU A 364 -0.15 -1.94 16.54
C LEU A 364 0.25 -3.37 16.88
N GLY A 365 -0.48 -4.36 16.36
CA GLY A 365 -0.15 -5.78 16.44
C GLY A 365 0.13 -6.35 15.05
N GLY A 366 0.87 -7.44 14.97
CA GLY A 366 1.15 -8.10 13.69
C GLY A 366 1.32 -9.60 13.80
N MET A 367 1.08 -10.32 12.72
CA MET A 367 1.27 -11.77 12.67
C MET A 367 2.00 -12.18 11.40
N THR A 368 2.86 -13.20 11.51
CA THR A 368 3.57 -13.78 10.36
C THR A 368 4.19 -15.12 10.73
N GLY A 369 4.64 -15.91 9.74
CA GLY A 369 5.40 -17.14 9.98
C GLY A 369 6.88 -16.93 10.29
N THR A 370 7.41 -15.72 10.09
CA THR A 370 8.84 -15.50 9.91
C THR A 370 9.36 -14.14 10.40
N ALA A 371 8.85 -13.58 11.50
CA ALA A 371 9.27 -12.26 12.00
C ALA A 371 10.61 -12.27 12.77
N LYS A 372 11.01 -13.40 13.38
CA LYS A 372 12.13 -13.42 14.33
C LYS A 372 13.47 -13.02 13.73
N THR A 373 13.65 -13.15 12.42
CA THR A 373 14.88 -12.70 11.74
C THR A 373 15.00 -11.18 11.73
N GLU A 374 13.87 -10.47 11.63
CA GLU A 374 13.80 -9.00 11.52
C GLU A 374 13.47 -8.31 12.85
N GLU A 375 13.52 -9.04 13.97
CA GLU A 375 13.15 -8.52 15.29
C GLU A 375 13.87 -7.21 15.64
N ALA A 376 15.16 -7.10 15.30
CA ALA A 376 15.93 -5.88 15.58
C ALA A 376 15.44 -4.66 14.78
N GLU A 377 14.99 -4.84 13.54
CA GLU A 377 14.41 -3.76 12.73
C GLU A 377 13.02 -3.38 13.25
N LEU A 378 12.18 -4.38 13.52
CA LEU A 378 10.82 -4.21 14.02
C LEU A 378 10.79 -3.52 15.40
N GLU A 379 11.69 -3.90 16.30
CA GLU A 379 11.80 -3.30 17.63
C GLU A 379 12.37 -1.86 17.55
N LYS A 380 13.36 -1.62 16.70
CA LYS A 380 14.00 -0.30 16.59
C LYS A 380 13.12 0.75 15.92
N ILE A 381 12.44 0.39 14.84
CA ILE A 381 11.62 1.33 14.04
C ILE A 381 10.21 1.43 14.62
N TYR A 382 9.55 0.29 14.84
CA TYR A 382 8.13 0.24 15.20
C TYR A 382 7.87 0.02 16.68
N LYS A 383 8.90 -0.24 17.50
CA LYS A 383 8.78 -0.62 18.92
C LYS A 383 7.94 -1.90 19.11
N LEU A 384 7.97 -2.78 18.10
CA LEU A 384 7.23 -4.04 18.11
C LEU A 384 8.12 -5.18 18.58
N GLU A 385 7.75 -5.81 19.69
CA GLU A 385 8.42 -7.01 20.19
C GLU A 385 7.95 -8.26 19.44
N VAL A 386 8.86 -9.17 19.08
CA VAL A 386 8.52 -10.43 18.40
C VAL A 386 8.48 -11.59 19.41
N THR A 387 7.32 -12.27 19.47
CA THR A 387 7.12 -13.45 20.31
C THR A 387 6.81 -14.67 19.43
N VAL A 388 7.60 -15.73 19.58
CA VAL A 388 7.45 -16.96 18.78
C VAL A 388 6.45 -17.89 19.46
N VAL A 389 5.30 -18.09 18.81
CA VAL A 389 4.25 -18.97 19.31
C VAL A 389 4.59 -20.42 18.93
N PRO A 390 4.46 -21.39 19.87
CA PRO A 390 4.66 -22.79 19.55
C PRO A 390 3.62 -23.29 18.53
N THR A 391 3.98 -24.27 17.72
CA THR A 391 3.02 -24.91 16.81
C THR A 391 2.08 -25.84 17.57
N ASN A 392 0.84 -25.96 17.12
CA ASN A 392 -0.14 -26.88 17.71
C ASN A 392 0.34 -28.34 17.61
N ARG A 393 0.99 -28.68 16.49
CA ARG A 393 1.58 -29.99 16.22
C ARG A 393 3.03 -29.85 15.79
N THR A 394 3.86 -30.85 16.10
CA THR A 394 5.25 -30.88 15.65
C THR A 394 5.32 -31.14 14.14
N SER A 395 6.14 -30.39 13.41
CA SER A 395 6.29 -30.57 11.97
C SER A 395 7.06 -31.85 11.64
N SER A 396 6.53 -32.61 10.67
CA SER A 396 7.17 -33.82 10.12
C SER A 396 7.93 -33.54 8.80
N ARG A 397 8.09 -32.26 8.43
CA ARG A 397 8.72 -31.83 7.19
C ARG A 397 10.21 -32.17 7.17
N ARG A 398 10.70 -32.67 6.03
CA ARG A 398 12.12 -32.94 5.80
C ARG A 398 12.72 -31.90 4.86
N ASP A 399 13.61 -31.08 5.39
CA ASP A 399 14.38 -30.11 4.60
C ASP A 399 15.63 -30.80 4.05
N ILE A 400 15.63 -31.10 2.77
CA ILE A 400 16.73 -31.77 2.07
C ILE A 400 17.80 -30.73 1.72
N SER A 401 19.08 -31.15 1.73
CA SER A 401 20.20 -30.31 1.35
C SER A 401 20.02 -29.71 -0.06
N ASP A 402 20.52 -28.48 -0.22
CA ASP A 402 20.51 -27.79 -1.51
C ASP A 402 21.45 -28.47 -2.50
N VAL A 403 21.08 -28.42 -3.77
CA VAL A 403 21.88 -28.92 -4.90
C VAL A 403 22.33 -27.73 -5.74
N VAL A 404 23.62 -27.63 -6.02
CA VAL A 404 24.20 -26.54 -6.81
C VAL A 404 24.74 -27.08 -8.14
N TYR A 405 24.36 -26.45 -9.24
CA TYR A 405 24.81 -26.72 -10.60
C TYR A 405 25.72 -25.60 -11.11
N LYS A 406 26.53 -25.92 -12.13
CA LYS A 406 27.43 -24.95 -12.75
C LYS A 406 26.67 -23.96 -13.65
N THR A 407 25.72 -24.45 -14.43
CA THR A 407 24.94 -23.65 -15.40
C THR A 407 23.46 -23.62 -15.03
N GLU A 408 22.75 -22.54 -15.40
CA GLU A 408 21.29 -22.48 -15.21
C GLU A 408 20.57 -23.58 -15.98
N MET A 409 21.02 -23.95 -17.20
CA MET A 409 20.34 -24.97 -18.00
C MET A 409 20.39 -26.36 -17.34
N ALA A 410 21.55 -26.77 -16.80
CA ALA A 410 21.68 -28.03 -16.06
C ALA A 410 20.76 -28.06 -14.82
N LYS A 411 20.67 -26.93 -14.10
CA LYS A 411 19.72 -26.74 -13.00
C LYS A 411 18.28 -26.97 -13.46
N TRP A 412 17.84 -26.32 -14.54
CA TRP A 412 16.46 -26.41 -15.04
C TRP A 412 16.09 -27.82 -15.51
N GLN A 413 17.02 -28.51 -16.18
CA GLN A 413 16.83 -29.92 -16.56
C GLN A 413 16.67 -30.83 -15.34
N ALA A 414 17.50 -30.63 -14.30
CA ALA A 414 17.40 -31.39 -13.06
C ALA A 414 16.08 -31.13 -12.31
N VAL A 415 15.62 -29.88 -12.27
CA VAL A 415 14.32 -29.51 -11.67
C VAL A 415 13.18 -30.17 -12.43
N ALA A 416 13.19 -30.15 -13.77
CA ALA A 416 12.17 -30.81 -14.58
C ALA A 416 12.15 -32.32 -14.35
N GLN A 417 13.33 -32.94 -14.27
CA GLN A 417 13.49 -34.36 -13.97
C GLN A 417 12.93 -34.74 -12.59
N GLU A 418 13.21 -33.95 -11.53
CA GLU A 418 12.64 -34.22 -10.21
C GLU A 418 11.12 -34.04 -10.19
N CYS A 419 10.58 -33.05 -10.90
CA CYS A 419 9.13 -32.89 -11.06
C CYS A 419 8.51 -34.12 -11.74
N ALA A 420 9.13 -34.64 -12.80
CA ALA A 420 8.66 -35.83 -13.50
C ALA A 420 8.69 -37.09 -12.61
N GLU A 421 9.75 -37.27 -11.82
CA GLU A 421 9.87 -38.39 -10.87
C GLU A 421 8.77 -38.33 -9.81
N MET A 422 8.57 -37.18 -9.19
CA MET A 422 7.54 -37.00 -8.15
C MET A 422 6.12 -37.12 -8.73
N HIS A 423 5.88 -36.55 -9.91
CA HIS A 423 4.62 -36.70 -10.64
C HIS A 423 4.32 -38.17 -10.97
N SER A 424 5.31 -38.92 -11.46
CA SER A 424 5.17 -40.35 -11.77
C SER A 424 4.87 -41.20 -10.54
N ALA A 425 5.39 -40.81 -9.37
CA ALA A 425 5.07 -41.41 -8.09
C ALA A 425 3.69 -40.99 -7.55
N GLY A 426 3.02 -40.02 -8.18
CA GLY A 426 1.73 -39.46 -7.75
C GLY A 426 1.84 -38.41 -6.65
N ARG A 427 3.04 -37.93 -6.34
CA ARG A 427 3.26 -36.97 -5.26
C ARG A 427 3.08 -35.52 -5.78
N PRO A 428 2.35 -34.65 -5.07
CA PRO A 428 2.20 -33.26 -5.48
C PRO A 428 3.50 -32.47 -5.34
N VAL A 429 3.75 -31.58 -6.31
CA VAL A 429 4.94 -30.73 -6.39
C VAL A 429 4.55 -29.26 -6.53
N LEU A 430 5.15 -28.41 -5.70
CA LEU A 430 5.14 -26.96 -5.84
C LEU A 430 6.54 -26.48 -6.17
N VAL A 431 6.70 -25.79 -7.31
CA VAL A 431 7.97 -25.19 -7.73
C VAL A 431 7.88 -23.68 -7.57
N GLY A 432 8.77 -23.10 -6.76
CA GLY A 432 8.90 -21.66 -6.58
C GLY A 432 10.06 -21.09 -7.39
N THR A 433 9.75 -20.14 -8.27
CA THR A 433 10.71 -19.42 -9.12
C THR A 433 10.77 -17.94 -8.74
N THR A 434 11.77 -17.19 -9.24
CA THR A 434 11.94 -15.75 -8.93
C THR A 434 11.41 -14.81 -10.02
N SER A 435 11.14 -15.32 -11.22
CA SER A 435 10.64 -14.51 -12.34
C SER A 435 9.68 -15.27 -13.24
N VAL A 436 8.84 -14.52 -13.96
CA VAL A 436 7.90 -15.06 -14.96
C VAL A 436 8.65 -15.78 -16.07
N GLU A 437 9.71 -15.18 -16.59
CA GLU A 437 10.56 -15.78 -17.64
C GLU A 437 11.11 -17.16 -17.23
N LYS A 438 11.63 -17.28 -16.00
CA LYS A 438 12.16 -18.54 -15.48
C LYS A 438 11.09 -19.61 -15.33
N SER A 439 9.86 -19.19 -15.02
CA SER A 439 8.71 -20.09 -14.92
C SER A 439 8.24 -20.59 -16.28
N GLU A 440 8.30 -19.74 -17.31
CA GLU A 440 8.03 -20.14 -18.69
C GLU A 440 9.06 -21.13 -19.22
N ILE A 441 10.36 -20.93 -18.90
CA ILE A 441 11.42 -21.88 -19.24
C ILE A 441 11.12 -23.27 -18.66
N LEU A 442 10.80 -23.35 -17.36
CA LEU A 442 10.45 -24.61 -16.72
C LEU A 442 9.16 -25.21 -17.31
N SER A 443 8.16 -24.38 -17.59
CA SER A 443 6.91 -24.81 -18.22
C SER A 443 7.17 -25.51 -19.55
N VAL A 444 8.01 -24.92 -20.42
CA VAL A 444 8.40 -25.53 -21.71
C VAL A 444 9.10 -26.88 -21.50
N LEU A 445 10.01 -26.99 -20.54
CA LEU A 445 10.70 -28.25 -20.23
C LEU A 445 9.74 -29.34 -19.74
N LEU A 446 8.77 -29.00 -18.89
CA LEU A 446 7.75 -29.94 -18.42
C LEU A 446 6.79 -30.35 -19.55
N GLN A 447 6.44 -29.43 -20.47
CA GLN A 447 5.66 -29.76 -21.67
C GLN A 447 6.40 -30.76 -22.57
N GLN A 448 7.70 -30.58 -22.77
CA GLN A 448 8.54 -31.50 -23.55
C GLN A 448 8.58 -32.92 -22.94
N GLN A 449 8.50 -33.01 -21.61
CA GLN A 449 8.41 -34.29 -20.89
C GLN A 449 6.99 -34.84 -20.76
N GLY A 450 5.97 -34.13 -21.26
CA GLY A 450 4.57 -34.54 -21.20
C GLY A 450 3.95 -34.46 -19.80
N ILE A 451 4.50 -33.63 -18.91
CA ILE A 451 4.02 -33.48 -17.53
C ILE A 451 2.96 -32.37 -17.47
N PRO A 452 1.71 -32.67 -17.07
CA PRO A 452 0.69 -31.66 -16.89
C PRO A 452 1.03 -30.78 -15.68
N HIS A 453 0.97 -29.47 -15.85
CA HIS A 453 1.30 -28.52 -14.80
C HIS A 453 0.50 -27.22 -14.95
N ASN A 454 0.38 -26.51 -13.83
CA ASN A 454 -0.22 -25.18 -13.79
C ASN A 454 0.85 -24.11 -13.55
N LEU A 455 0.75 -22.99 -14.26
CA LEU A 455 1.65 -21.85 -14.14
C LEU A 455 0.92 -20.65 -13.52
N LEU A 456 1.51 -20.07 -12.48
CA LEU A 456 1.00 -18.90 -11.76
C LEU A 456 1.99 -17.76 -11.88
N ASN A 457 1.55 -16.62 -12.41
CA ASN A 457 2.41 -15.52 -12.83
C ASN A 457 2.27 -14.23 -11.99
N ALA A 458 1.57 -14.29 -10.84
CA ALA A 458 1.30 -13.18 -9.93
C ALA A 458 0.67 -11.95 -10.61
N LYS A 459 -0.16 -12.15 -11.64
CA LYS A 459 -0.83 -11.02 -12.31
C LYS A 459 -2.08 -10.62 -11.50
N PRO A 460 -2.29 -9.32 -11.18
CA PRO A 460 -3.44 -8.87 -10.38
C PRO A 460 -4.79 -9.39 -10.89
N GLU A 461 -4.99 -9.36 -12.20
CA GLU A 461 -6.20 -9.84 -12.88
C GLU A 461 -6.47 -11.35 -12.68
N ASN A 462 -5.44 -12.13 -12.34
CA ASN A 462 -5.53 -13.58 -12.20
C ASN A 462 -5.45 -14.06 -10.75
N VAL A 463 -5.34 -13.18 -9.74
CA VAL A 463 -5.13 -13.58 -8.33
C VAL A 463 -6.22 -14.54 -7.82
N GLU A 464 -7.46 -14.33 -8.24
CA GLU A 464 -8.57 -15.23 -7.90
C GLU A 464 -8.35 -16.62 -8.51
N ARG A 465 -8.09 -16.69 -9.82
CA ARG A 465 -7.79 -17.94 -10.53
C ARG A 465 -6.52 -18.64 -10.02
N GLU A 466 -5.51 -17.87 -9.62
CA GLU A 466 -4.29 -18.41 -9.02
C GLU A 466 -4.59 -19.06 -7.67
N SER A 467 -5.48 -18.46 -6.89
CA SER A 467 -5.97 -19.04 -5.63
C SER A 467 -6.77 -20.33 -5.88
N GLU A 468 -7.58 -20.38 -6.96
CA GLU A 468 -8.29 -21.60 -7.37
C GLU A 468 -7.33 -22.76 -7.62
N ILE A 469 -6.26 -22.51 -8.39
CA ILE A 469 -5.25 -23.51 -8.73
C ILE A 469 -4.49 -23.96 -7.48
N ILE A 470 -4.07 -23.01 -6.64
CA ILE A 470 -3.28 -23.30 -5.43
C ILE A 470 -4.07 -24.11 -4.41
N ALA A 471 -5.38 -23.84 -4.26
CA ALA A 471 -6.26 -24.62 -3.41
C ALA A 471 -6.32 -26.12 -3.81
N GLN A 472 -5.98 -26.44 -5.06
CA GLN A 472 -5.94 -27.81 -5.58
C GLN A 472 -4.52 -28.36 -5.78
N ALA A 473 -3.46 -27.58 -5.50
CA ALA A 473 -2.08 -27.97 -5.71
C ALA A 473 -1.62 -29.17 -4.83
N GLY A 474 -2.38 -29.50 -3.77
CA GLY A 474 -2.11 -30.63 -2.89
C GLY A 474 -2.70 -31.97 -3.35
N ARG A 475 -3.34 -32.02 -4.53
CA ARG A 475 -3.93 -33.24 -5.09
C ARG A 475 -2.89 -34.18 -5.68
N LYS A 476 -3.24 -35.46 -5.83
CA LYS A 476 -2.32 -36.50 -6.29
C LYS A 476 -1.77 -36.17 -7.69
N GLY A 477 -0.45 -36.18 -7.83
CA GLY A 477 0.24 -35.89 -9.09
C GLY A 477 0.16 -34.43 -9.56
N ALA A 478 -0.39 -33.50 -8.78
CA ALA A 478 -0.45 -32.10 -9.20
C ALA A 478 0.95 -31.47 -9.25
N VAL A 479 1.29 -30.79 -10.35
CA VAL A 479 2.52 -29.99 -10.48
C VAL A 479 2.13 -28.53 -10.67
N THR A 480 2.60 -27.65 -9.78
CA THR A 480 2.26 -26.23 -9.79
C THR A 480 3.54 -25.40 -9.76
N ILE A 481 3.69 -24.48 -10.70
CA ILE A 481 4.78 -23.51 -10.78
C ILE A 481 4.25 -22.17 -10.28
N SER A 482 4.91 -21.59 -9.28
CA SER A 482 4.56 -20.30 -8.69
C SER A 482 5.71 -19.31 -8.86
N THR A 483 5.44 -18.20 -9.55
CA THR A 483 6.37 -17.07 -9.63
C THR A 483 6.38 -16.29 -8.32
N ASN A 484 7.56 -16.11 -7.74
CA ASN A 484 7.82 -15.47 -6.44
C ASN A 484 6.97 -16.07 -5.32
N MET A 485 5.82 -15.45 -5.06
CA MET A 485 4.87 -15.84 -4.02
C MET A 485 3.43 -15.84 -4.55
N ALA A 486 3.23 -16.13 -5.85
CA ALA A 486 1.89 -16.34 -6.41
C ALA A 486 1.13 -17.42 -5.60
N GLY A 487 -0.14 -17.16 -5.29
CA GLY A 487 -0.90 -17.99 -4.34
C GLY A 487 -0.59 -17.73 -2.86
N ARG A 488 -0.11 -16.53 -2.52
CA ARG A 488 -0.01 -16.10 -1.12
C ARG A 488 -1.37 -16.07 -0.44
N GLY A 489 -1.39 -16.49 0.83
CA GLY A 489 -2.59 -16.50 1.65
C GLY A 489 -3.53 -17.68 1.40
N THR A 490 -3.39 -18.43 0.30
CA THR A 490 -4.17 -19.64 0.05
C THR A 490 -3.44 -20.88 0.56
N ASP A 491 -4.16 -21.69 1.33
CA ASP A 491 -3.59 -22.89 1.95
C ASP A 491 -3.61 -24.10 0.99
N ILE A 492 -2.47 -24.78 0.88
CA ILE A 492 -2.36 -26.02 0.11
C ILE A 492 -2.71 -27.18 1.05
N ILE A 493 -3.92 -27.71 0.88
CA ILE A 493 -4.43 -28.85 1.64
C ILE A 493 -4.13 -30.12 0.84
N LEU A 494 -3.52 -31.12 1.48
CA LEU A 494 -3.28 -32.42 0.83
C LEU A 494 -4.63 -33.08 0.50
N GLY A 495 -4.80 -33.51 -0.75
CA GLY A 495 -6.08 -34.02 -1.27
C GLY A 495 -7.04 -32.97 -1.85
N GLY A 496 -6.68 -31.68 -1.79
CA GLY A 496 -7.47 -30.58 -2.38
C GLY A 496 -8.55 -30.00 -1.46
N ASN A 497 -9.01 -28.78 -1.77
CA ASN A 497 -9.99 -28.06 -0.96
C ASN A 497 -11.44 -28.31 -1.44
N ALA A 498 -12.21 -29.10 -0.68
CA ALA A 498 -13.60 -29.46 -1.01
C ALA A 498 -14.60 -28.31 -0.87
N GLU A 499 -14.45 -27.44 0.14
CA GLU A 499 -15.32 -26.28 0.36
C GLU A 499 -15.24 -25.32 -0.81
N TYR A 500 -14.02 -25.10 -1.30
CA TYR A 500 -13.75 -24.24 -2.43
C TYR A 500 -14.32 -24.82 -3.74
N MET A 501 -14.15 -26.13 -3.97
CA MET A 501 -14.75 -26.80 -5.13
C MET A 501 -16.28 -26.73 -5.13
N ALA A 502 -16.91 -26.90 -3.96
CA ALA A 502 -18.35 -26.77 -3.85
C ALA A 502 -18.82 -25.34 -4.17
N ARG A 503 -18.11 -24.31 -3.71
CA ARG A 503 -18.42 -22.89 -4.03
C ARG A 503 -18.32 -22.63 -5.53
N LEU A 504 -17.24 -23.08 -6.17
CA LEU A 504 -17.07 -22.96 -7.63
C LEU A 504 -18.15 -23.70 -8.41
N LYS A 505 -18.54 -24.90 -7.93
CA LYS A 505 -19.62 -25.64 -8.57
C LYS A 505 -20.94 -24.89 -8.46
N VAL A 506 -21.24 -24.27 -7.32
CA VAL A 506 -22.43 -23.43 -7.17
C VAL A 506 -22.39 -22.24 -8.12
N ARG A 507 -21.25 -21.56 -8.20
CA ARG A 507 -21.00 -20.43 -9.10
C ARG A 507 -21.25 -20.76 -10.57
N GLU A 508 -20.80 -21.94 -11.03
CA GLU A 508 -20.99 -22.41 -12.40
C GLU A 508 -22.47 -22.49 -12.81
N PHE A 509 -23.36 -22.90 -11.89
CA PHE A 509 -24.81 -23.00 -12.17
C PHE A 509 -25.56 -21.68 -11.92
N PHE A 510 -25.13 -20.89 -10.94
CA PHE A 510 -25.85 -19.70 -10.47
C PHE A 510 -25.57 -18.45 -11.31
N MET A 511 -24.29 -18.13 -11.55
CA MET A 511 -23.90 -16.86 -12.17
C MET A 511 -24.50 -16.62 -13.56
N PRO A 512 -24.49 -17.59 -14.50
CA PRO A 512 -25.00 -17.35 -15.86
C PRO A 512 -26.49 -16.99 -15.93
N ARG A 513 -27.25 -17.34 -14.89
CA ARG A 513 -28.71 -17.19 -14.83
C ARG A 513 -29.14 -15.93 -14.09
N ILE A 514 -28.33 -15.45 -13.15
CA ILE A 514 -28.70 -14.37 -12.23
C ILE A 514 -27.97 -13.06 -12.52
N VAL A 515 -26.72 -13.10 -12.98
CA VAL A 515 -25.89 -11.90 -13.15
C VAL A 515 -26.26 -11.14 -14.42
N MET A 516 -26.40 -9.82 -14.32
CA MET A 516 -26.53 -8.92 -15.46
C MET A 516 -25.26 -8.95 -16.32
N PRO A 517 -25.35 -9.06 -17.66
CA PRO A 517 -24.18 -8.90 -18.51
C PRO A 517 -23.65 -7.47 -18.40
N GLU A 518 -22.37 -7.29 -18.06
CA GLU A 518 -21.71 -5.99 -18.04
C GLU A 518 -21.78 -5.35 -19.44
N SER A 519 -22.40 -4.18 -19.54
CA SER A 519 -22.30 -3.29 -20.70
C SER A 519 -21.60 -2.01 -20.23
N ASP A 520 -20.30 -1.89 -20.51
CA ASP A 520 -19.48 -0.74 -20.11
C ASP A 520 -19.73 0.52 -20.95
N ASP A 521 -20.97 0.79 -21.37
CA ASP A 521 -21.28 2.04 -22.05
C ASP A 521 -22.70 2.57 -21.73
N PRO A 522 -22.82 3.62 -20.89
CA PRO A 522 -24.08 4.34 -20.64
C PRO A 522 -24.70 4.92 -21.91
N MET A 523 -23.91 5.11 -22.99
CA MET A 523 -24.39 5.66 -24.27
C MET A 523 -25.08 4.63 -25.17
N SER A 524 -24.93 3.32 -24.91
CA SER A 524 -25.51 2.29 -25.78
C SER A 524 -27.04 2.14 -25.62
N LEU A 525 -27.58 2.43 -24.43
CA LEU A 525 -29.01 2.36 -24.10
C LEU A 525 -29.86 3.35 -24.91
N LEU A 526 -29.30 4.50 -25.28
CA LEU A 526 -29.98 5.49 -26.14
C LEU A 526 -30.02 5.07 -27.62
N SER A 527 -29.11 4.21 -28.07
CA SER A 527 -29.09 3.72 -29.46
C SER A 527 -30.21 2.71 -29.76
N LEU A 528 -30.72 2.02 -28.73
CA LEU A 528 -31.79 1.02 -28.87
C LEU A 528 -33.18 1.66 -29.10
N MET A 529 -33.31 2.98 -28.95
CA MET A 529 -34.56 3.72 -29.17
C MET A 529 -34.51 4.64 -30.42
N GLY A 530 -33.46 4.57 -31.24
CA GLY A 530 -33.27 5.42 -32.42
C GLY A 530 -33.27 4.64 -33.74
N ASN A 531 -34.16 5.04 -34.66
CA ASN A 531 -34.30 4.49 -36.01
C ASN A 531 -32.99 4.32 -36.80
N HIS A 532 -32.92 3.22 -37.56
CA HIS A 532 -31.92 2.87 -38.57
C HIS A 532 -31.25 4.06 -39.28
N ARG A 533 -29.93 4.20 -39.10
CA ARG A 533 -29.02 4.72 -40.13
C ARG A 533 -27.74 3.88 -40.20
N GLN A 534 -27.46 3.35 -41.38
CA GLN A 534 -26.19 2.73 -41.77
C GLN A 534 -25.06 3.76 -41.74
N GLY A 535 -23.93 3.42 -41.09
CA GLY A 535 -22.66 4.14 -41.28
C GLY A 535 -21.54 3.66 -40.36
N GLY A 536 -20.44 3.19 -40.97
CA GLY A 536 -19.09 3.18 -40.38
C GLY A 536 -18.59 1.85 -39.79
N GLN A 537 -17.73 1.13 -40.52
CA GLN A 537 -16.83 0.12 -39.93
C GLN A 537 -15.75 0.84 -39.11
N GLY A 538 -16.00 1.01 -37.82
CA GLY A 538 -14.98 1.34 -36.82
C GLY A 538 -14.47 0.07 -36.14
N PHE A 539 -13.18 0.02 -35.84
CA PHE A 539 -12.53 -1.05 -35.08
C PHE A 539 -13.08 -1.12 -33.65
N GLY A 540 -14.18 -1.85 -33.46
CA GLY A 540 -14.61 -2.28 -32.14
C GLY A 540 -13.73 -3.44 -31.68
N GLN A 541 -13.05 -3.29 -30.55
CA GLN A 541 -12.59 -4.46 -29.79
C GLN A 541 -13.81 -5.33 -29.52
N GLU A 542 -13.81 -6.57 -30.00
CA GLU A 542 -14.80 -7.56 -29.59
C GLU A 542 -14.68 -7.76 -28.08
N VAL A 543 -15.61 -7.18 -27.32
CA VAL A 543 -15.71 -7.37 -25.87
C VAL A 543 -16.05 -8.85 -25.63
N LYS A 544 -15.08 -9.62 -25.13
CA LYS A 544 -15.29 -11.03 -24.78
C LYS A 544 -16.31 -11.12 -23.64
N GLN A 545 -17.46 -11.76 -23.88
CA GLN A 545 -18.38 -12.15 -22.81
C GLN A 545 -17.64 -13.00 -21.77
N LYS A 546 -17.65 -12.58 -20.49
CA LYS A 546 -17.09 -13.37 -19.37
C LYS A 546 -17.75 -14.75 -19.34
N SER A 547 -16.94 -15.81 -19.36
CA SER A 547 -17.39 -17.20 -19.26
C SER A 547 -17.27 -17.68 -17.81
N TRP A 548 -18.39 -17.96 -17.16
CA TRP A 548 -18.46 -18.52 -15.80
C TRP A 548 -18.18 -20.04 -15.72
N LYS A 549 -17.82 -20.66 -16.86
CA LYS A 549 -17.42 -22.07 -16.89
C LYS A 549 -16.05 -22.23 -16.27
N VAL A 550 -16.00 -23.05 -15.22
CA VAL A 550 -14.77 -23.45 -14.52
C VAL A 550 -14.09 -24.56 -15.32
N SER A 551 -12.75 -24.63 -15.28
CA SER A 551 -12.03 -25.75 -15.92
C SER A 551 -12.48 -27.09 -15.34
N THR A 552 -12.84 -28.04 -16.21
CA THR A 552 -13.25 -29.38 -15.80
C THR A 552 -12.18 -30.13 -15.00
N GLU A 553 -10.91 -29.74 -15.15
CA GLU A 553 -9.76 -30.33 -14.47
C GLU A 553 -9.75 -30.05 -12.96
N ILE A 554 -10.43 -29.01 -12.50
CA ILE A 554 -10.53 -28.64 -11.08
C ILE A 554 -11.39 -29.67 -10.33
N PHE A 555 -12.41 -30.24 -10.97
CA PHE A 555 -13.34 -31.15 -10.31
C PHE A 555 -12.85 -32.60 -10.35
N PRO A 556 -12.67 -33.26 -9.20
CA PRO A 556 -12.18 -34.65 -9.14
C PRO A 556 -13.20 -35.67 -9.64
N THR A 557 -14.49 -35.35 -9.49
CA THR A 557 -15.62 -36.22 -9.83
C THR A 557 -16.81 -35.37 -10.27
N GLU A 558 -17.69 -35.96 -11.09
CA GLU A 558 -19.01 -35.39 -11.33
C GLU A 558 -19.86 -35.46 -10.06
N ILE A 559 -20.71 -34.46 -9.85
CA ILE A 559 -21.68 -34.46 -8.74
C ILE A 559 -22.81 -35.45 -9.02
N SER A 560 -23.44 -35.96 -7.96
CA SER A 560 -24.58 -36.84 -8.09
C SER A 560 -25.75 -36.15 -8.81
N LYS A 561 -26.63 -36.94 -9.45
CA LYS A 561 -27.86 -36.42 -10.08
C LYS A 561 -28.77 -35.71 -9.08
N ASP A 562 -28.74 -36.14 -7.82
CA ASP A 562 -29.52 -35.55 -6.74
C ASP A 562 -28.97 -34.16 -6.37
N ALA A 563 -27.65 -34.02 -6.24
CA ALA A 563 -26.99 -32.73 -6.01
C ALA A 563 -27.19 -31.77 -7.18
N GLU A 564 -27.12 -32.27 -8.41
CA GLU A 564 -27.40 -31.48 -9.62
C GLU A 564 -28.86 -30.99 -9.66
N ALA A 565 -29.82 -31.84 -9.29
CA ALA A 565 -31.22 -31.49 -9.22
C ALA A 565 -31.49 -30.42 -8.15
N LEU A 566 -30.87 -30.56 -6.96
CA LEU A 566 -30.98 -29.58 -5.88
C LEU A 566 -30.47 -28.20 -6.30
N ILE A 567 -29.30 -28.13 -6.95
CA ILE A 567 -28.77 -26.84 -7.35
C ILE A 567 -29.58 -26.20 -8.49
N ARG A 568 -30.04 -26.98 -9.46
CA ARG A 568 -30.94 -26.46 -10.51
C ARG A 568 -32.23 -25.91 -9.91
N ALA A 569 -32.82 -26.62 -8.95
CA ALA A 569 -34.01 -26.14 -8.24
C ALA A 569 -33.76 -24.86 -7.42
N ALA A 570 -32.58 -24.73 -6.80
CA ALA A 570 -32.19 -23.52 -6.08
C ALA A 570 -32.00 -22.32 -7.04
N VAL A 571 -31.34 -22.53 -8.18
CA VAL A 571 -31.15 -21.50 -9.22
C VAL A 571 -32.48 -21.09 -9.84
N ASP A 572 -33.35 -22.03 -10.19
CA ASP A 572 -34.67 -21.72 -10.77
C ASP A 572 -35.55 -20.97 -9.75
N PHE A 573 -35.42 -21.27 -8.45
CA PHE A 573 -36.07 -20.51 -7.38
C PHE A 573 -35.51 -19.08 -7.26
N ALA A 574 -34.19 -18.91 -7.34
CA ALA A 574 -33.55 -17.59 -7.34
C ALA A 574 -34.00 -16.73 -8.53
N VAL A 575 -34.07 -17.32 -9.73
CA VAL A 575 -34.54 -16.63 -10.95
C VAL A 575 -36.00 -16.22 -10.82
N LYS A 576 -36.82 -17.02 -10.11
CA LYS A 576 -38.23 -16.68 -9.87
C LYS A 576 -38.39 -15.50 -8.91
N GLU A 577 -37.55 -15.39 -7.88
CA GLU A 577 -37.65 -14.33 -6.87
C GLU A 577 -37.00 -13.02 -7.35
N TYR A 578 -35.81 -13.09 -7.94
CA TYR A 578 -35.02 -11.90 -8.32
C TYR A 578 -35.15 -11.53 -9.80
N GLY A 579 -35.59 -12.45 -10.66
CA GLY A 579 -35.61 -12.28 -12.12
C GLY A 579 -34.34 -12.82 -12.78
N GLU A 580 -34.43 -13.18 -14.06
CA GLU A 580 -33.29 -13.66 -14.85
C GLU A 580 -32.35 -12.51 -15.21
N ARG A 581 -31.04 -12.67 -14.97
CA ARG A 581 -30.00 -11.66 -15.23
C ARG A 581 -30.32 -10.29 -14.62
N SER A 582 -30.64 -10.30 -13.33
CA SER A 582 -31.19 -9.17 -12.59
C SER A 582 -30.24 -8.54 -11.56
N LEU A 583 -29.20 -9.25 -11.14
CA LEU A 583 -28.33 -8.80 -10.04
C LEU A 583 -26.94 -8.37 -10.54
N PRO A 584 -26.29 -7.39 -9.87
CA PRO A 584 -24.87 -7.12 -10.04
C PRO A 584 -24.01 -8.33 -9.67
N GLU A 585 -22.85 -8.47 -10.31
CA GLU A 585 -21.90 -9.58 -10.06
C GLU A 585 -21.53 -9.69 -8.57
N LEU A 586 -21.18 -8.57 -7.94
CA LEU A 586 -20.79 -8.52 -6.53
C LEU A 586 -21.90 -9.05 -5.61
N GLN A 587 -23.15 -8.65 -5.87
CA GLN A 587 -24.29 -9.09 -5.06
C GLN A 587 -24.55 -10.59 -5.23
N ALA A 588 -24.38 -11.12 -6.44
CA ALA A 588 -24.52 -12.56 -6.70
C ALA A 588 -23.37 -13.37 -6.05
N GLU A 589 -22.14 -12.85 -6.05
CA GLU A 589 -21.01 -13.44 -5.32
C GLU A 589 -21.29 -13.46 -3.82
N ASP A 590 -21.78 -12.36 -3.25
CA ASP A 590 -22.17 -12.27 -1.84
C ASP A 590 -23.22 -13.32 -1.49
N MET A 591 -24.23 -13.54 -2.35
CA MET A 591 -25.23 -14.58 -2.11
C MET A 591 -24.62 -15.99 -2.06
N ILE A 592 -23.70 -16.31 -2.97
CA ILE A 592 -22.99 -17.60 -2.96
C ILE A 592 -22.10 -17.70 -1.73
N ALA A 593 -21.40 -16.63 -1.37
CA ALA A 593 -20.57 -16.56 -0.18
C ALA A 593 -21.43 -16.87 1.06
N VAL A 594 -22.50 -16.11 1.28
CA VAL A 594 -23.45 -16.30 2.40
C VAL A 594 -24.10 -17.69 2.38
N ALA A 595 -24.38 -18.26 1.20
CA ALA A 595 -24.88 -19.63 1.09
C ALA A 595 -23.86 -20.69 1.56
N ALA A 596 -22.57 -20.45 1.34
CA ALA A 596 -21.49 -21.30 1.86
C ALA A 596 -21.25 -21.14 3.37
N GLU A 597 -21.73 -20.03 3.97
CA GLU A 597 -21.64 -19.78 5.41
C GLU A 597 -22.62 -20.64 6.22
N LYS A 598 -22.38 -20.77 7.53
CA LYS A 598 -23.36 -21.38 8.46
C LYS A 598 -24.21 -20.36 9.21
N ALA A 599 -23.94 -19.05 9.04
CA ALA A 599 -24.66 -17.98 9.72
C ALA A 599 -26.17 -18.02 9.39
N PRO A 600 -27.06 -17.80 10.37
CA PRO A 600 -28.50 -17.82 10.12
C PRO A 600 -28.88 -16.73 9.11
N THR A 601 -29.68 -17.09 8.11
CA THR A 601 -30.18 -16.17 7.08
C THR A 601 -31.68 -16.28 6.95
N GLN A 602 -32.36 -15.15 6.77
CA GLN A 602 -33.80 -15.09 6.52
C GLN A 602 -34.14 -15.18 5.03
N ASP A 603 -33.14 -15.09 4.15
CA ASP A 603 -33.36 -15.17 2.70
C ASP A 603 -33.60 -16.63 2.27
N PRO A 604 -34.80 -16.95 1.73
CA PRO A 604 -35.14 -18.31 1.32
C PRO A 604 -34.33 -18.81 0.11
N VAL A 605 -33.83 -17.91 -0.75
CA VAL A 605 -32.95 -18.27 -1.87
C VAL A 605 -31.60 -18.75 -1.34
N ILE A 606 -31.02 -18.00 -0.40
CA ILE A 606 -29.74 -18.35 0.22
C ILE A 606 -29.85 -19.68 0.98
N GLN A 607 -30.96 -19.93 1.68
CA GLN A 607 -31.20 -21.21 2.37
C GLN A 607 -31.16 -22.40 1.39
N LYS A 608 -31.81 -22.29 0.23
CA LYS A 608 -31.79 -23.35 -0.79
C LYS A 608 -30.42 -23.52 -1.44
N LEU A 609 -29.72 -22.42 -1.73
CA LEU A 609 -28.35 -22.48 -2.24
C LEU A 609 -27.42 -23.16 -1.22
N ARG A 610 -27.62 -22.90 0.07
CA ARG A 610 -26.88 -23.54 1.16
C ARG A 610 -27.14 -25.03 1.27
N GLU A 611 -28.38 -25.48 1.09
CA GLU A 611 -28.70 -26.91 1.04
C GLU A 611 -27.96 -27.61 -0.11
N ALA A 612 -28.02 -27.02 -1.31
CA ALA A 612 -27.31 -27.54 -2.48
C ALA A 612 -25.78 -27.53 -2.28
N TYR A 613 -25.23 -26.43 -1.77
CA TYR A 613 -23.81 -26.29 -1.44
C TYR A 613 -23.35 -27.38 -0.46
N ASN A 614 -24.07 -27.59 0.64
CA ASN A 614 -23.71 -28.58 1.65
C ASN A 614 -23.72 -30.01 1.12
N GLN A 615 -24.66 -30.34 0.23
CA GLN A 615 -24.70 -31.63 -0.41
C GLN A 615 -23.49 -31.84 -1.34
N ILE A 616 -23.20 -30.87 -2.20
CA ILE A 616 -22.03 -30.91 -3.10
C ILE A 616 -20.73 -30.99 -2.30
N ARG A 617 -20.60 -30.21 -1.23
CA ARG A 617 -19.44 -30.20 -0.32
C ARG A 617 -19.17 -31.59 0.26
N ARG A 618 -20.19 -32.29 0.74
CA ARG A 618 -20.05 -33.65 1.30
C ARG A 618 -19.55 -34.67 0.27
N GLU A 619 -20.01 -34.56 -0.98
CA GLU A 619 -19.55 -35.45 -2.05
C GLU A 619 -18.07 -35.23 -2.37
N TYR A 620 -17.63 -33.98 -2.44
CA TYR A 620 -16.21 -33.68 -2.63
C TYR A 620 -15.35 -34.05 -1.41
N GLU A 621 -15.81 -33.81 -0.18
CA GLU A 621 -15.10 -34.22 1.05
C GLU A 621 -14.80 -35.73 1.09
N ALA A 622 -15.74 -36.56 0.61
CA ALA A 622 -15.55 -38.01 0.56
C ALA A 622 -14.47 -38.44 -0.45
N PHE A 623 -14.20 -37.63 -1.47
CA PHE A 623 -13.11 -37.86 -2.41
C PHE A 623 -11.79 -37.30 -1.86
N THR A 624 -11.76 -36.03 -1.46
CA THR A 624 -10.55 -35.35 -0.98
C THR A 624 -9.99 -36.02 0.28
N GLY A 625 -10.85 -36.53 1.17
CA GLY A 625 -10.41 -37.27 2.35
C GLY A 625 -9.68 -38.58 2.04
N ARG A 626 -10.04 -39.28 0.95
CA ARG A 626 -9.32 -40.48 0.49
C ARG A 626 -8.00 -40.11 -0.19
N GLU A 627 -8.04 -39.13 -1.10
CA GLU A 627 -6.85 -38.64 -1.79
C GLU A 627 -5.82 -38.05 -0.80
N HIS A 628 -6.28 -37.40 0.27
CA HIS A 628 -5.43 -36.93 1.37
C HIS A 628 -4.58 -38.06 1.96
N GLN A 629 -5.20 -39.19 2.30
CA GLN A 629 -4.48 -40.34 2.87
C GLN A 629 -3.45 -40.89 1.89
N GLU A 630 -3.81 -41.03 0.62
CA GLU A 630 -2.86 -41.47 -0.43
C GLU A 630 -1.67 -40.53 -0.54
N VAL A 631 -1.89 -39.21 -0.57
CA VAL A 631 -0.81 -38.22 -0.66
C VAL A 631 0.08 -38.23 0.58
N VAL A 632 -0.49 -38.43 1.77
CA VAL A 632 0.27 -38.58 3.03
C VAL A 632 1.18 -39.80 2.97
N GLU A 633 0.70 -40.94 2.48
CA GLU A 633 1.49 -42.17 2.29
C GLU A 633 2.64 -41.99 1.27
N LEU A 634 2.42 -41.18 0.23
CA LEU A 634 3.43 -40.82 -0.77
C LEU A 634 4.47 -39.79 -0.26
N GLY A 635 4.36 -39.34 1.00
CA GLY A 635 5.31 -38.42 1.63
C GLY A 635 4.89 -36.95 1.61
N GLY A 636 3.62 -36.65 1.29
CA GLY A 636 3.03 -35.31 1.31
C GLY A 636 3.56 -34.37 0.23
N LEU A 637 3.34 -33.06 0.39
CA LEU A 637 3.77 -32.05 -0.59
C LEU A 637 5.29 -31.98 -0.71
N HIS A 638 5.78 -31.99 -1.95
CA HIS A 638 7.18 -31.69 -2.27
C HIS A 638 7.32 -30.24 -2.76
N VAL A 639 8.19 -29.47 -2.13
CA VAL A 639 8.45 -28.07 -2.50
C VAL A 639 9.86 -27.93 -3.07
N ILE A 640 9.96 -27.37 -4.27
CA ILE A 640 11.21 -27.11 -4.96
C ILE A 640 11.42 -25.60 -5.03
N GLY A 641 12.54 -25.10 -4.50
CA GLY A 641 13.00 -23.74 -4.75
C GLY A 641 14.02 -23.74 -5.87
N THR A 642 13.84 -22.94 -6.90
CA THR A 642 14.74 -22.96 -8.08
C THR A 642 15.87 -21.94 -7.97
N GLU A 643 15.81 -21.06 -6.96
CA GLU A 643 16.80 -20.03 -6.60
C GLU A 643 16.66 -19.69 -5.11
N ARG A 644 17.67 -19.01 -4.58
CA ARG A 644 17.59 -18.34 -3.29
C ARG A 644 17.02 -16.94 -3.47
N HIS A 645 16.02 -16.59 -2.67
CA HIS A 645 15.51 -15.22 -2.63
C HIS A 645 16.51 -14.29 -1.91
N GLU A 646 16.25 -12.99 -2.04
CA GLU A 646 17.02 -11.92 -1.38
C GLU A 646 17.10 -12.09 0.14
N SER A 647 16.06 -12.68 0.73
CA SER A 647 16.01 -13.00 2.15
C SER A 647 15.73 -14.48 2.40
N ARG A 648 16.38 -15.02 3.44
CA ARG A 648 16.14 -16.38 3.95
C ARG A 648 14.69 -16.56 4.40
N ARG A 649 14.03 -15.48 4.78
CA ARG A 649 12.63 -15.46 5.19
C ARG A 649 11.70 -15.97 4.09
N ILE A 650 11.83 -15.41 2.88
CA ILE A 650 11.00 -15.75 1.72
C ILE A 650 11.22 -17.22 1.35
N ASP A 651 12.47 -17.69 1.39
CA ASP A 651 12.78 -19.12 1.21
C ASP A 651 12.07 -20.00 2.25
N ASN A 652 12.04 -19.57 3.51
CA ASN A 652 11.35 -20.30 4.58
C ASN A 652 9.83 -20.27 4.44
N GLN A 653 9.26 -19.21 3.86
CA GLN A 653 7.83 -19.15 3.53
C GLN A 653 7.48 -20.16 2.43
N LEU A 654 8.32 -20.27 1.39
CA LEU A 654 8.19 -21.31 0.36
C LEU A 654 8.27 -22.70 0.99
N ARG A 655 9.28 -22.97 1.82
CA ARG A 655 9.40 -24.24 2.58
C ARG A 655 8.17 -24.52 3.46
N GLY A 656 7.61 -23.48 4.07
CA GLY A 656 6.43 -23.53 4.93
C GLY A 656 5.12 -23.88 4.22
N ARG A 657 5.13 -24.00 2.88
CA ARG A 657 4.00 -24.56 2.13
C ARG A 657 3.84 -26.06 2.34
N ALA A 658 4.93 -26.78 2.67
CA ALA A 658 4.89 -28.22 3.00
C ALA A 658 4.88 -28.49 4.51
N GLY A 659 4.34 -29.65 4.90
CA GLY A 659 4.39 -30.19 6.25
C GLY A 659 3.60 -29.40 7.30
N ARG A 660 2.42 -28.93 6.91
CA ARG A 660 1.49 -28.16 7.74
C ARG A 660 0.69 -29.07 8.68
N GLN A 661 0.32 -28.58 9.87
CA GLN A 661 -0.45 -29.33 10.87
C GLN A 661 0.10 -30.74 11.19
N GLY A 662 1.41 -30.93 11.04
CA GLY A 662 2.10 -32.20 11.30
C GLY A 662 2.19 -33.15 10.09
N ASP A 663 1.62 -32.78 8.95
CA ASP A 663 1.67 -33.57 7.72
C ASP A 663 3.13 -33.86 7.29
N PRO A 664 3.37 -34.99 6.60
CA PRO A 664 4.65 -35.21 5.95
C PRO A 664 4.84 -34.22 4.80
N GLY A 665 6.09 -33.97 4.46
CA GLY A 665 6.46 -33.12 3.34
C GLY A 665 7.96 -33.06 3.19
N SER A 666 8.44 -32.61 2.04
CA SER A 666 9.86 -32.36 1.86
C SER A 666 10.14 -31.14 1.02
N THR A 667 11.27 -30.48 1.30
CA THR A 667 11.68 -29.29 0.56
C THR A 667 13.10 -29.46 0.05
N ARG A 668 13.40 -28.99 -1.16
CA ARG A 668 14.75 -28.99 -1.73
C ARG A 668 14.97 -27.73 -2.55
N PHE A 669 16.18 -27.18 -2.56
CA PHE A 669 16.55 -26.06 -3.43
C PHE A 669 17.55 -26.51 -4.48
N PHE A 670 17.34 -26.06 -5.72
CA PHE A 670 18.20 -26.24 -6.87
C PHE A 670 18.76 -24.88 -7.22
N LEU A 671 20.08 -24.74 -7.24
CA LEU A 671 20.76 -23.46 -7.42
C LEU A 671 21.76 -23.58 -8.55
N SER A 672 22.12 -22.45 -9.16
CA SER A 672 23.17 -22.36 -10.17
C SER A 672 24.20 -21.31 -9.75
N LEU A 673 25.47 -21.54 -10.09
CA LEU A 673 26.52 -20.54 -9.94
C LEU A 673 26.29 -19.28 -10.79
N GLU A 674 25.44 -19.38 -11.82
CA GLU A 674 25.01 -18.28 -12.68
C GLU A 674 23.80 -17.49 -12.11
N ASP A 675 23.18 -17.96 -11.02
CA ASP A 675 22.03 -17.28 -10.41
C ASP A 675 22.43 -15.87 -9.92
N ASN A 676 21.49 -14.91 -10.02
CA ASN A 676 21.73 -13.50 -9.71
C ASN A 676 22.36 -13.27 -8.32
N LEU A 677 21.88 -13.99 -7.30
CA LEU A 677 22.39 -13.85 -5.93
C LEU A 677 23.89 -14.19 -5.85
N LEU A 678 24.30 -15.29 -6.49
CA LEU A 678 25.70 -15.72 -6.48
C LEU A 678 26.57 -14.85 -7.38
N ARG A 679 26.06 -14.42 -8.54
CA ARG A 679 26.77 -13.55 -9.47
C ARG A 679 27.09 -12.19 -8.85
N ILE A 680 26.15 -11.59 -8.14
CA ILE A 680 26.28 -10.23 -7.59
C ILE A 680 26.97 -10.26 -6.22
N PHE A 681 26.65 -11.23 -5.35
CA PHE A 681 27.07 -11.22 -3.94
C PHE A 681 27.98 -12.39 -3.51
N GLY A 682 28.21 -13.37 -4.40
CA GLY A 682 29.03 -14.55 -4.11
C GLY A 682 30.54 -14.27 -3.96
N GLY A 683 31.02 -13.16 -4.54
CA GLY A 683 32.41 -12.69 -4.44
C GLY A 683 33.47 -13.64 -5.03
N ASP A 684 34.75 -13.31 -4.83
CA ASP A 684 35.90 -13.99 -5.47
C ASP A 684 36.04 -15.48 -5.10
N ARG A 685 35.50 -15.90 -3.95
CA ARG A 685 35.56 -17.30 -3.49
C ARG A 685 34.73 -18.23 -4.36
N VAL A 686 33.56 -17.80 -4.82
CA VAL A 686 32.68 -18.60 -5.68
C VAL A 686 33.30 -18.71 -7.08
N ALA A 687 33.84 -17.61 -7.62
CA ALA A 687 34.59 -17.60 -8.87
C ALA A 687 35.86 -18.49 -8.80
N SER A 688 36.55 -18.49 -7.67
CA SER A 688 37.71 -19.38 -7.44
C SER A 688 37.31 -20.84 -7.33
N LEU A 689 36.14 -21.14 -6.73
CA LEU A 689 35.58 -22.49 -6.67
C LEU A 689 35.19 -22.99 -8.07
N MET A 690 34.61 -22.14 -8.93
CA MET A 690 34.33 -22.46 -10.34
C MET A 690 35.59 -22.88 -11.11
N ASN A 691 36.72 -22.22 -10.85
CA ASN A 691 37.99 -22.51 -11.51
C ASN A 691 38.70 -23.74 -10.92
N ALA A 692 38.51 -24.02 -9.63
CA ALA A 692 39.15 -25.15 -8.94
C ALA A 692 38.45 -26.50 -9.19
N PHE A 693 37.11 -26.47 -9.29
CA PHE A 693 36.30 -27.64 -9.56
C PHE A 693 36.18 -27.85 -11.08
N ARG A 694 37.01 -28.73 -11.65
CA ARG A 694 36.81 -29.28 -13.01
C ARG A 694 35.60 -30.24 -13.03
N VAL A 695 34.44 -29.73 -12.65
CA VAL A 695 33.19 -30.49 -12.53
C VAL A 695 32.45 -30.39 -13.85
N GLU A 696 31.96 -31.54 -14.33
CA GLU A 696 31.10 -31.62 -15.51
C GLU A 696 29.83 -30.79 -15.27
N GLU A 697 29.28 -30.18 -16.33
CA GLU A 697 28.22 -29.15 -16.19
C GLU A 697 26.94 -29.69 -15.53
N ASP A 698 26.67 -30.98 -15.70
CA ASP A 698 25.47 -31.67 -15.23
C ASP A 698 25.62 -32.31 -13.83
N MET A 699 26.82 -32.25 -13.22
CA MET A 699 27.05 -32.93 -11.94
C MET A 699 26.59 -32.07 -10.74
N PRO A 700 25.70 -32.57 -9.87
CA PRO A 700 25.26 -31.85 -8.69
C PRO A 700 26.39 -31.69 -7.66
N ILE A 701 26.59 -30.48 -7.16
CA ILE A 701 27.58 -30.18 -6.12
C ILE A 701 26.86 -30.05 -4.77
N GLU A 702 26.91 -31.11 -3.97
CA GLU A 702 26.44 -31.08 -2.57
C GLU A 702 27.63 -30.79 -1.64
N SER A 703 27.79 -29.54 -1.21
CA SER A 703 28.86 -29.15 -0.28
C SER A 703 28.37 -28.19 0.79
N ARG A 704 28.64 -28.55 2.06
CA ARG A 704 28.37 -27.68 3.21
C ARG A 704 29.09 -26.32 3.13
N ILE A 705 30.22 -26.26 2.42
CA ILE A 705 30.98 -25.01 2.23
C ILE A 705 30.22 -24.05 1.30
N LEU A 706 29.57 -24.59 0.26
CA LEU A 706 28.75 -23.80 -0.67
C LEU A 706 27.49 -23.29 0.02
N THR A 707 26.80 -24.15 0.79
CA THR A 707 25.64 -23.73 1.59
C THR A 707 26.00 -22.58 2.54
N GLY A 708 27.14 -22.66 3.25
CA GLY A 708 27.60 -21.56 4.11
C GLY A 708 27.96 -20.28 3.35
N SER A 709 28.48 -20.39 2.13
CA SER A 709 28.78 -19.24 1.28
C SER A 709 27.51 -18.55 0.78
N LEU A 710 26.50 -19.33 0.41
CA LEU A 710 25.16 -18.86 0.04
C LEU A 710 24.46 -18.14 1.19
N GLU A 711 24.49 -18.71 2.40
CA GLU A 711 23.91 -18.06 3.58
C GLU A 711 24.59 -16.70 3.87
N ASN A 712 25.90 -16.59 3.65
CA ASN A 712 26.61 -15.32 3.80
C ASN A 712 26.26 -14.31 2.70
N ALA A 713 26.06 -14.76 1.46
CA ALA A 713 25.61 -13.91 0.37
C ALA A 713 24.20 -13.35 0.66
N GLN A 714 23.25 -14.19 1.10
CA GLN A 714 21.91 -13.74 1.51
C GLN A 714 21.98 -12.70 2.64
N LYS A 715 22.78 -12.95 3.69
CA LYS A 715 22.93 -11.98 4.79
C LYS A 715 23.45 -10.62 4.33
N LYS A 716 24.35 -10.59 3.35
CA LYS A 716 24.84 -9.32 2.76
C LYS A 716 23.73 -8.59 2.03
N VAL A 717 22.89 -9.31 1.28
CA VAL A 717 21.73 -8.73 0.59
C VAL A 717 20.69 -8.20 1.58
N GLU A 718 20.39 -8.97 2.63
CA GLU A 718 19.51 -8.54 3.71
C GLU A 718 20.02 -7.25 4.38
N THR A 719 21.33 -7.18 4.69
CA THR A 719 21.96 -5.99 5.26
C THR A 719 21.89 -4.80 4.30
N TYR A 720 22.16 -5.01 3.02
CA TYR A 720 22.09 -3.96 2.00
C TYR A 720 20.69 -3.35 1.90
N TYR A 721 19.64 -4.18 1.86
CA TYR A 721 18.26 -3.68 1.84
C TYR A 721 17.82 -3.07 3.17
N TYR A 722 18.31 -3.58 4.30
CA TYR A 722 18.11 -2.96 5.60
C TYR A 722 18.67 -1.53 5.61
N ASP A 723 19.89 -1.32 5.11
CA ASP A 723 20.52 -0.01 5.06
C ASP A 723 19.74 0.98 4.16
N ILE A 724 19.25 0.51 3.00
CA ILE A 724 18.38 1.33 2.13
C ILE A 724 17.10 1.74 2.86
N ARG A 725 16.39 0.79 3.49
CA ARG A 725 15.14 1.10 4.21
C ARG A 725 15.38 2.04 5.38
N LYS A 726 16.47 1.82 6.12
CA LYS A 726 16.88 2.69 7.21
C LYS A 726 17.13 4.10 6.72
N GLN A 727 17.85 4.27 5.60
CA GLN A 727 18.08 5.57 5.00
C GLN A 727 16.76 6.23 4.59
N VAL A 728 15.90 5.52 3.83
CA VAL A 728 14.57 6.04 3.44
C VAL A 728 13.76 6.51 4.65
N PHE A 729 13.76 5.73 5.73
CA PHE A 729 13.09 6.09 6.98
C PHE A 729 13.70 7.32 7.67
N GLU A 730 15.03 7.41 7.76
CA GLU A 730 15.73 8.53 8.41
C GLU A 730 15.48 9.87 7.69
N TYR A 731 15.44 9.87 6.35
CA TYR A 731 15.07 11.06 5.57
C TYR A 731 13.58 11.38 5.71
N ASP A 732 12.69 10.38 5.65
CA ASP A 732 11.25 10.62 5.84
C ASP A 732 10.91 11.04 7.27
N GLU A 733 11.70 10.71 8.29
CA GLU A 733 11.48 11.19 9.67
C GLU A 733 11.52 12.72 9.76
N VAL A 734 12.43 13.35 9.00
CA VAL A 734 12.52 14.82 8.90
C VAL A 734 11.23 15.37 8.30
N MET A 735 10.81 14.81 7.15
CA MET A 735 9.58 15.19 6.47
C MET A 735 8.34 14.91 7.31
N ASN A 736 8.33 13.84 8.10
CA ASN A 736 7.19 13.44 8.91
C ASN A 736 6.92 14.43 10.04
N ASN A 737 7.97 14.98 10.66
CA ASN A 737 7.80 16.01 11.69
C ASN A 737 7.16 17.29 11.10
N GLN A 738 7.62 17.72 9.93
CA GLN A 738 7.07 18.87 9.20
C GLN A 738 5.62 18.59 8.75
N ARG A 739 5.39 17.41 8.15
CA ARG A 739 4.08 16.94 7.70
C ARG A 739 3.06 16.90 8.84
N ARG A 740 3.43 16.38 10.01
CA ARG A 740 2.54 16.33 11.19
C ARG A 740 2.12 17.73 11.63
N ALA A 741 3.02 18.71 11.58
CA ALA A 741 2.68 20.09 11.90
C ALA A 741 1.68 20.67 10.89
N ILE A 742 1.95 20.51 9.59
CA ILE A 742 1.08 21.00 8.50
C ILE A 742 -0.28 20.32 8.51
N TYR A 743 -0.33 18.99 8.64
CA TYR A 743 -1.57 18.23 8.62
C TYR A 743 -2.42 18.52 9.86
N ALA A 744 -1.80 18.72 11.02
CA ALA A 744 -2.52 19.12 12.24
C ALA A 744 -3.10 20.54 12.12
N GLU A 745 -2.39 21.47 11.48
CA GLU A 745 -2.91 22.81 11.20
C GLU A 745 -4.06 22.76 10.19
N ARG A 746 -3.86 22.05 9.08
CA ARG A 746 -4.88 21.84 8.05
C ARG A 746 -6.15 21.23 8.63
N ARG A 747 -6.02 20.22 9.50
CA ARG A 747 -7.16 19.55 10.13
C ARG A 747 -7.98 20.50 11.01
N ARG A 748 -7.30 21.32 11.84
CA ARG A 748 -7.96 22.35 12.66
C ARG A 748 -8.74 23.35 11.81
N VAL A 749 -8.16 23.76 10.68
CA VAL A 749 -8.81 24.67 9.73
C VAL A 749 -10.04 24.04 9.05
N LEU A 750 -9.95 22.76 8.68
CA LEU A 750 -11.05 21.99 8.10
C LEU A 750 -12.21 21.78 9.10
N GLU A 751 -11.90 21.54 10.37
CA GLU A 751 -12.89 21.40 11.46
C GLU A 751 -13.52 22.75 11.85
N GLY A 752 -12.90 23.86 11.43
CA GLY A 752 -13.39 25.23 11.65
C GLY A 752 -13.10 25.78 13.04
N GLU A 753 -12.11 25.24 13.73
CA GLU A 753 -11.71 25.66 15.07
C GLU A 753 -10.94 27.00 15.01
N ASP A 754 -11.41 28.01 15.77
CA ASP A 754 -10.72 29.27 16.08
C ASP A 754 -10.06 29.99 14.89
N LEU A 755 -10.71 29.99 13.72
CA LEU A 755 -10.17 30.60 12.49
C LEU A 755 -9.84 32.10 12.64
N LYS A 756 -10.66 32.85 13.39
CA LYS A 756 -10.44 34.28 13.68
C LYS A 756 -9.10 34.51 14.34
N ASP A 757 -8.92 33.81 15.45
CA ASP A 757 -7.79 34.01 16.35
C ASP A 757 -6.49 33.62 15.64
N ARG A 758 -6.54 32.60 14.77
CA ARG A 758 -5.40 32.22 13.93
C ARG A 758 -5.02 33.28 12.91
N VAL A 759 -5.99 33.87 12.22
CA VAL A 759 -5.70 34.93 11.26
C VAL A 759 -5.16 36.18 11.96
N LEU A 760 -5.72 36.52 13.12
CA LEU A 760 -5.20 37.62 13.93
C LEU A 760 -3.77 37.35 14.39
N GLU A 761 -3.47 36.13 14.86
CA GLU A 761 -2.10 35.74 15.20
C GLU A 761 -1.15 35.82 13.98
N TYR A 762 -1.61 35.43 12.80
CA TYR A 762 -0.82 35.56 11.57
C TYR A 762 -0.57 37.02 11.22
N ALA A 763 -1.56 37.89 11.39
CA ALA A 763 -1.45 39.30 11.15
C ALA A 763 -0.47 39.95 12.13
N GLU A 764 -0.58 39.68 13.43
CA GLU A 764 0.31 40.18 14.49
C GLU A 764 1.76 39.78 14.24
N LYS A 765 2.02 38.49 14.00
CA LYS A 765 3.37 38.00 13.66
C LYS A 765 3.89 38.61 12.37
N THR A 766 3.03 38.82 11.37
CA THR A 766 3.45 39.49 10.12
C THR A 766 3.88 40.92 10.40
N MET A 767 3.18 41.65 11.28
CA MET A 767 3.59 43.00 11.70
C MET A 767 4.92 42.97 12.45
N ASP A 768 5.11 42.01 13.36
CA ASP A 768 6.39 41.84 14.07
C ASP A 768 7.54 41.59 13.10
N ASP A 769 7.35 40.70 12.13
CA ASP A 769 8.34 40.37 11.10
C ASP A 769 8.70 41.61 10.25
N ILE A 770 7.71 42.47 9.92
CA ILE A 770 7.94 43.73 9.21
C ILE A 770 8.75 44.71 10.10
N VAL A 771 8.39 44.88 11.37
CA VAL A 771 9.13 45.76 12.29
C VAL A 771 10.59 45.31 12.40
N VAL A 772 10.84 44.02 12.62
CA VAL A 772 12.21 43.48 12.75
C VAL A 772 13.03 43.65 11.46
N ALA A 773 12.40 43.59 10.27
CA ALA A 773 13.09 43.76 9.00
C ALA A 773 13.58 45.20 8.75
N TYR A 774 12.87 46.22 9.25
CA TYR A 774 13.18 47.63 8.99
C TYR A 774 13.71 48.41 10.20
N VAL A 775 13.61 47.84 11.41
CA VAL A 775 14.03 48.46 12.66
C VAL A 775 15.12 47.62 13.32
N ASN A 776 16.35 48.12 13.31
CA ASN A 776 17.45 47.52 14.05
C ASN A 776 17.56 48.16 15.45
N PRO A 777 17.35 47.42 16.54
CA PRO A 777 17.45 47.95 17.92
C PRO A 777 18.85 48.45 18.30
N GLU A 778 19.89 48.02 17.57
CA GLU A 778 21.28 48.43 17.81
C GLU A 778 21.60 49.83 17.22
N LEU A 779 20.75 50.34 16.32
CA LEU A 779 20.90 51.65 15.70
C LEU A 779 20.06 52.72 16.43
N PRO A 780 20.49 54.00 16.43
CA PRO A 780 19.68 55.11 16.94
C PRO A 780 18.33 55.20 16.22
N ALA A 781 17.28 55.62 16.91
CA ALA A 781 15.92 55.72 16.38
C ALA A 781 15.79 56.64 15.13
N GLU A 782 16.72 57.58 14.97
CA GLU A 782 16.81 58.48 13.82
C GLU A 782 17.27 57.77 12.52
N GLU A 783 17.89 56.59 12.64
CA GLU A 783 18.37 55.78 11.51
C GLU A 783 17.38 54.67 11.10
N TRP A 784 16.23 54.57 11.76
CA TRP A 784 15.19 53.58 11.41
C TRP A 784 14.45 53.99 10.14
N ASP A 785 14.29 53.05 9.21
CA ASP A 785 13.54 53.27 7.97
C ASP A 785 12.03 53.12 8.18
N LEU A 786 11.45 54.07 8.93
CA LEU A 786 10.02 54.08 9.24
C LEU A 786 9.15 54.32 8.00
N ALA A 787 9.69 54.96 6.96
CA ALA A 787 8.96 55.21 5.72
C ALA A 787 8.73 53.90 4.93
N SER A 788 9.77 53.08 4.77
CA SER A 788 9.65 51.77 4.12
C SER A 788 8.79 50.81 4.95
N LEU A 789 8.91 50.85 6.28
CA LEU A 789 8.07 50.06 7.19
C LEU A 789 6.58 50.37 6.98
N VAL A 790 6.19 51.64 7.04
CA VAL A 790 4.79 52.07 6.86
C VAL A 790 4.27 51.70 5.47
N SER A 791 5.08 51.92 4.42
CA SER A 791 4.73 51.52 3.06
C SER A 791 4.44 50.01 2.96
N LYS A 792 5.28 49.17 3.59
CA LYS A 792 5.10 47.72 3.57
C LYS A 792 3.88 47.28 4.36
N VAL A 793 3.58 47.90 5.50
CA VAL A 793 2.34 47.64 6.26
C VAL A 793 1.10 47.98 5.42
N GLN A 794 1.10 49.10 4.71
CA GLN A 794 -0.01 49.53 3.85
C GLN A 794 -0.22 48.60 2.65
N GLU A 795 0.85 48.01 2.10
CA GLU A 795 0.78 47.00 1.03
C GLU A 795 0.04 45.74 1.50
N PHE A 796 0.33 45.26 2.72
CA PHE A 796 -0.34 44.11 3.31
C PHE A 796 -1.78 44.41 3.75
N VAL A 797 -2.01 45.60 4.29
CA VAL A 797 -3.29 46.01 4.89
C VAL A 797 -3.69 47.38 4.36
N TYR A 798 -4.37 47.40 3.20
CA TYR A 798 -4.79 48.65 2.55
C TYR A 798 -5.69 49.54 3.43
N LEU A 799 -6.38 48.96 4.42
CA LEU A 799 -7.21 49.69 5.40
C LEU A 799 -6.39 50.55 6.37
N LEU A 800 -5.07 50.38 6.42
CA LEU A 800 -4.14 51.19 7.21
C LEU A 800 -3.46 52.30 6.38
N ALA A 801 -4.08 52.73 5.27
CA ALA A 801 -3.56 53.80 4.42
C ALA A 801 -3.35 55.14 5.16
N ASP A 802 -4.04 55.35 6.27
CA ASP A 802 -3.93 56.56 7.11
C ASP A 802 -2.74 56.49 8.11
N LEU A 803 -1.98 55.38 8.14
CA LEU A 803 -0.81 55.24 9.00
C LEU A 803 0.35 56.09 8.46
N GLU A 804 0.84 57.04 9.26
CA GLU A 804 2.00 57.88 8.93
C GLU A 804 3.24 57.50 9.76
N PRO A 805 4.48 57.69 9.25
CA PRO A 805 5.72 57.41 10.00
C PRO A 805 5.83 58.17 11.32
N GLU A 806 5.21 59.34 11.42
CA GLU A 806 5.17 60.18 12.62
C GLU A 806 4.47 59.48 13.80
N HIS A 807 3.53 58.57 13.53
CA HIS A 807 2.84 57.77 14.55
C HIS A 807 3.78 56.76 15.23
N LEU A 808 4.87 56.37 14.57
CA LEU A 808 5.83 55.38 15.07
C LEU A 808 7.12 56.02 15.61
N ALA A 809 7.45 57.25 15.20
CA ALA A 809 8.74 57.89 15.46
C ALA A 809 9.18 57.99 16.94
N ASN A 810 8.24 57.97 17.89
CA ASN A 810 8.53 58.10 19.33
C ASN A 810 8.32 56.80 20.13
N LEU A 811 8.04 55.68 19.47
CA LEU A 811 7.75 54.41 20.11
C LEU A 811 9.02 53.54 20.19
N SER A 812 9.17 52.78 21.28
CA SER A 812 10.12 51.67 21.30
C SER A 812 9.68 50.54 20.38
N VAL A 813 10.59 49.62 20.02
CA VAL A 813 10.27 48.47 19.16
C VAL A 813 9.08 47.66 19.70
N ALA A 814 9.03 47.41 21.02
CA ALA A 814 7.92 46.70 21.65
C ALA A 814 6.61 47.49 21.60
N GLU A 815 6.67 48.83 21.75
CA GLU A 815 5.49 49.69 21.64
C GLU A 815 5.00 49.82 20.20
N MET A 816 5.90 49.81 19.20
CA MET A 816 5.54 49.77 17.79
C MET A 816 4.80 48.47 17.44
N GLN A 817 5.32 47.32 17.90
CA GLN A 817 4.67 46.03 17.72
C GLN A 817 3.26 46.03 18.31
N LEU A 818 3.11 46.41 19.58
CA LEU A 818 1.81 46.52 20.25
C LEU A 818 0.85 47.46 19.51
N PHE A 819 1.35 48.62 19.07
CA PHE A 819 0.54 49.58 18.31
C PHE A 819 0.04 48.97 17.00
N LEU A 820 0.92 48.33 16.21
CA LEU A 820 0.53 47.69 14.96
C LEU A 820 -0.40 46.49 15.17
N HIS A 821 -0.26 45.75 16.26
CA HIS A 821 -1.21 44.68 16.64
C HIS A 821 -2.62 45.24 16.85
N GLU A 822 -2.76 46.35 17.58
CA GLU A 822 -4.07 46.99 17.77
C GLU A 822 -4.65 47.55 16.46
N GLN A 823 -3.80 48.16 15.62
CA GLN A 823 -4.23 48.68 14.31
C GLN A 823 -4.71 47.55 13.39
N VAL A 824 -3.99 46.43 13.31
CA VAL A 824 -4.37 45.33 12.42
C VAL A 824 -5.63 44.61 12.91
N ARG A 825 -5.83 44.48 14.23
CA ARG A 825 -7.09 43.97 14.81
C ARG A 825 -8.27 44.86 14.42
N THR A 826 -8.12 46.17 14.54
CA THR A 826 -9.17 47.14 14.17
C THR A 826 -9.49 47.08 12.67
N ALA A 827 -8.45 46.99 11.82
CA ALA A 827 -8.61 46.85 10.38
C ALA A 827 -9.32 45.53 10.01
N TYR A 828 -8.98 44.44 10.68
CA TYR A 828 -9.61 43.15 10.48
C TYR A 828 -11.08 43.16 10.90
N GLU A 829 -11.44 43.73 12.07
CA GLU A 829 -12.83 43.85 12.51
C GLU A 829 -13.68 44.66 11.53
N ARG A 830 -13.11 45.73 10.97
CA ARG A 830 -13.75 46.52 9.92
C ARG A 830 -13.98 45.68 8.67
N LYS A 831 -12.98 44.93 8.22
CA LYS A 831 -13.06 44.04 7.05
C LYS A 831 -14.11 42.94 7.24
N GLU A 832 -14.15 42.33 8.42
CA GLU A 832 -15.15 41.33 8.80
C GLU A 832 -16.56 41.93 8.71
N ALA A 833 -16.77 43.12 9.28
CA ALA A 833 -18.06 43.81 9.21
C ALA A 833 -18.48 44.18 7.78
N GLU A 834 -17.53 44.55 6.90
CA GLU A 834 -17.79 44.83 5.48
C GLU A 834 -18.21 43.57 4.71
N ILE A 835 -17.58 42.43 4.98
CA ILE A 835 -17.87 41.15 4.30
C ILE A 835 -19.16 40.51 4.82
N ASP A 836 -19.39 40.52 6.13
CA ASP A 836 -20.59 39.93 6.73
C ASP A 836 -21.87 40.72 6.40
N GLN A 837 -21.75 42.00 6.02
CA GLN A 837 -22.87 42.77 5.43
C GLN A 837 -23.37 42.18 4.12
N ILE A 838 -22.48 41.51 3.35
CA ILE A 838 -22.84 40.89 2.07
C ILE A 838 -23.49 39.53 2.34
N GLN A 839 -22.83 38.70 3.15
CA GLN A 839 -23.37 37.42 3.59
C GLN A 839 -22.78 37.03 4.95
N ALA A 840 -23.64 36.78 5.93
CA ALA A 840 -23.21 36.36 7.27
C ALA A 840 -22.37 35.06 7.22
N GLY A 841 -21.19 35.09 7.82
CA GLY A 841 -20.28 33.95 7.91
C GLY A 841 -19.43 33.73 6.66
N LEU A 842 -19.52 34.62 5.65
CA LEU A 842 -18.65 34.58 4.47
C LEU A 842 -17.19 34.84 4.83
N MET A 843 -16.93 35.68 5.84
CA MET A 843 -15.56 35.92 6.33
C MET A 843 -14.90 34.61 6.81
N ARG A 844 -15.63 33.79 7.58
CA ARG A 844 -15.14 32.49 8.06
C ARG A 844 -14.84 31.51 6.93
N GLN A 845 -15.65 31.53 5.87
CA GLN A 845 -15.43 30.70 4.68
C GLN A 845 -14.20 31.19 3.90
N ALA A 846 -14.02 32.50 3.77
CA ALA A 846 -12.87 33.11 3.11
C ALA A 846 -11.57 32.76 3.85
N GLU A 847 -11.54 32.88 5.18
CA GLU A 847 -10.37 32.50 5.99
C GLU A 847 -10.01 31.03 5.81
N ARG A 848 -10.99 30.13 5.91
CA ARG A 848 -10.77 28.70 5.70
C ARG A 848 -10.19 28.46 4.31
N PHE A 849 -10.78 29.06 3.29
CA PHE A 849 -10.36 28.91 1.90
C PHE A 849 -8.91 29.39 1.71
N PHE A 850 -8.59 30.62 2.13
CA PHE A 850 -7.25 31.17 1.94
C PHE A 850 -6.19 30.44 2.77
N ILE A 851 -6.48 30.05 4.01
CA ILE A 851 -5.53 29.28 4.81
C ILE A 851 -5.23 27.93 4.14
N LEU A 852 -6.27 27.17 3.74
CA LEU A 852 -6.07 25.87 3.09
C LEU A 852 -5.35 26.01 1.75
N GLN A 853 -5.74 26.98 0.92
CA GLN A 853 -5.14 27.21 -0.39
C GLN A 853 -3.64 27.57 -0.29
N GLN A 854 -3.28 28.45 0.64
CA GLN A 854 -1.89 28.86 0.83
C GLN A 854 -1.05 27.74 1.44
N ILE A 855 -1.59 27.00 2.42
CA ILE A 855 -0.93 25.80 2.95
C ILE A 855 -0.68 24.78 1.83
N ASP A 856 -1.69 24.46 1.01
CA ASP A 856 -1.54 23.45 -0.05
C ASP A 856 -0.57 23.85 -1.14
N THR A 857 -0.54 25.13 -1.52
CA THR A 857 0.35 25.59 -2.58
C THR A 857 1.80 25.57 -2.11
N LEU A 858 2.07 26.20 -0.96
CA LEU A 858 3.42 26.29 -0.42
C LEU A 858 3.94 24.94 0.09
N TRP A 859 3.08 24.07 0.60
CA TRP A 859 3.48 22.71 0.98
C TRP A 859 3.90 21.87 -0.24
N ARG A 860 3.20 21.99 -1.37
CA ARG A 860 3.59 21.29 -2.61
C ARG A 860 4.94 21.77 -3.14
N GLU A 861 5.17 23.08 -3.11
CA GLU A 861 6.47 23.68 -3.47
C GLU A 861 7.57 23.20 -2.52
N HIS A 862 7.30 23.18 -1.22
CA HIS A 862 8.22 22.66 -0.20
C HIS A 862 8.57 21.18 -0.44
N LEU A 863 7.59 20.32 -0.75
CA LEU A 863 7.87 18.91 -1.08
C LEU A 863 8.86 18.79 -2.25
N GLN A 864 8.71 19.62 -3.28
CA GLN A 864 9.61 19.64 -4.43
C GLN A 864 11.02 20.13 -4.04
N GLN A 865 11.11 21.19 -3.25
CA GLN A 865 12.38 21.71 -2.73
C GLN A 865 13.09 20.66 -1.86
N MET A 866 12.34 19.90 -1.05
CA MET A 866 12.88 18.83 -0.22
C MET A 866 13.35 17.61 -1.03
N ASP A 867 12.67 17.28 -2.13
CA ASP A 867 13.15 16.25 -3.06
C ASP A 867 14.46 16.66 -3.73
N ALA A 868 14.54 17.91 -4.23
CA ALA A 868 15.78 18.46 -4.81
C ALA A 868 16.92 18.56 -3.79
N LEU A 869 16.62 18.98 -2.56
CA LEU A 869 17.59 19.03 -1.47
C LEU A 869 18.15 17.64 -1.17
N ARG A 870 17.30 16.62 -1.11
CA ARG A 870 17.72 15.23 -0.85
C ARG A 870 18.74 14.74 -1.88
N GLU A 871 18.53 15.06 -3.16
CA GLU A 871 19.47 14.70 -4.24
C GLU A 871 20.78 15.47 -4.14
N SER A 872 20.71 16.78 -3.88
CA SER A 872 21.90 17.65 -3.80
C SER A 872 22.81 17.30 -2.61
N VAL A 873 22.23 16.98 -1.45
CA VAL A 873 22.97 16.67 -0.23
C VAL A 873 23.67 15.31 -0.33
N GLY A 874 23.12 14.38 -1.12
CA GLY A 874 23.81 13.13 -1.47
C GLY A 874 25.18 13.36 -2.14
N LEU A 875 25.32 14.43 -2.93
CA LEU A 875 26.58 14.82 -3.58
C LEU A 875 27.58 15.49 -2.63
N ARG A 876 27.12 16.00 -1.48
CA ARG A 876 28.00 16.64 -0.47
C ARG A 876 28.64 15.65 0.50
N GLY A 877 28.17 14.39 0.54
CA GLY A 877 28.81 13.31 1.30
C GLY A 877 30.27 13.03 0.92
N TYR A 878 30.74 13.53 -0.24
CA TYR A 878 32.15 13.51 -0.63
C TYR A 878 33.04 14.44 0.23
N GLY A 879 32.46 15.41 0.94
CA GLY A 879 33.13 16.41 1.77
C GLY A 879 33.37 16.04 3.24
N GLN A 880 33.11 14.79 3.65
CA GLN A 880 33.18 14.29 5.05
C GLN A 880 32.14 14.86 6.05
N GLU A 881 31.15 15.62 5.59
CA GLU A 881 29.98 15.99 6.39
C GLU A 881 28.88 14.91 6.26
N ASP A 882 28.10 14.71 7.33
CA ASP A 882 26.99 13.76 7.32
C ASP A 882 25.81 14.33 6.52
N PRO A 883 25.45 13.72 5.36
CA PRO A 883 24.36 14.20 4.52
C PRO A 883 23.02 14.35 5.27
N LEU A 884 22.75 13.48 6.24
CA LEU A 884 21.47 13.54 6.97
C LEU A 884 21.39 14.77 7.89
N VAL A 885 22.53 15.21 8.45
CA VAL A 885 22.58 16.38 9.35
C VAL A 885 22.35 17.67 8.54
N GLU A 886 23.00 17.78 7.39
CA GLU A 886 22.81 18.92 6.49
C GLU A 886 21.38 18.98 5.95
N TYR A 887 20.83 17.83 5.52
CA TYR A 887 19.43 17.73 5.10
C TYR A 887 18.45 18.18 6.20
N LYS A 888 18.73 17.82 7.46
CA LYS A 888 17.92 18.26 8.62
C LYS A 888 18.01 19.76 8.86
N ARG A 889 19.21 20.37 8.73
CA ARG A 889 19.42 21.80 8.96
C ARG A 889 18.75 22.63 7.86
N GLU A 890 19.14 22.41 6.60
CA GLU A 890 18.62 23.16 5.46
C GLU A 890 17.13 22.91 5.28
N GLY A 891 16.67 21.66 5.44
CA GLY A 891 15.25 21.33 5.34
C GLY A 891 14.39 21.99 6.42
N TYR A 892 14.95 22.29 7.61
CA TYR A 892 14.24 23.03 8.65
C TYR A 892 14.17 24.53 8.36
N GLU A 893 15.23 25.12 7.79
CA GLU A 893 15.25 26.52 7.35
C GLU A 893 14.19 26.76 6.26
N ILE A 894 14.17 25.93 5.22
CA ILE A 894 13.16 25.98 4.14
C ILE A 894 11.74 25.85 4.72
N PHE A 895 11.55 24.96 5.70
CA PHE A 895 10.26 24.79 6.37
C PHE A 895 9.81 26.03 7.15
N LEU A 896 10.74 26.72 7.85
CA LEU A 896 10.43 27.96 8.55
C LEU A 896 10.05 29.08 7.59
N ASP A 897 10.77 29.20 6.47
CA ASP A 897 10.49 30.17 5.41
C ASP A 897 9.11 29.93 4.80
N MET A 898 8.79 28.67 4.48
CA MET A 898 7.45 28.27 4.02
C MET A 898 6.38 28.68 5.03
N MET A 899 6.59 28.42 6.34
CA MET A 899 5.63 28.81 7.38
C MET A 899 5.47 30.33 7.51
N ILE A 900 6.52 31.12 7.27
CA ILE A 900 6.46 32.58 7.23
C ILE A 900 5.65 33.04 6.01
N MET A 901 5.92 32.46 4.83
CA MET A 901 5.21 32.76 3.59
C MET A 901 3.71 32.43 3.68
N ILE A 902 3.34 31.31 4.29
CA ILE A 902 1.93 30.94 4.53
C ILE A 902 1.22 32.06 5.30
N ARG A 903 1.78 32.51 6.42
CA ARG A 903 1.17 33.57 7.25
C ARG A 903 1.01 34.87 6.45
N ARG A 904 2.08 35.31 5.78
CA ARG A 904 2.09 36.55 5.00
C ARG A 904 1.07 36.51 3.86
N ASN A 905 1.06 35.43 3.08
CA ASN A 905 0.16 35.29 1.94
C ASN A 905 -1.30 35.20 2.36
N VAL A 906 -1.60 34.54 3.49
CA VAL A 906 -2.98 34.48 4.03
C VAL A 906 -3.46 35.88 4.40
N VAL A 907 -2.65 36.64 5.16
CA VAL A 907 -3.00 38.01 5.56
C VAL A 907 -3.22 38.90 4.34
N TYR A 908 -2.26 38.89 3.41
CA TYR A 908 -2.37 39.65 2.16
C TYR A 908 -3.63 39.28 1.36
N SER A 909 -3.82 37.99 1.08
CA SER A 909 -4.97 37.51 0.27
C SER A 909 -6.30 37.86 0.91
N LEU A 910 -6.41 37.77 2.23
CA LEU A 910 -7.63 38.05 2.96
C LEU A 910 -7.99 39.54 2.93
N PHE A 911 -7.03 40.44 3.09
CA PHE A 911 -7.30 41.88 2.98
C PHE A 911 -7.65 42.26 1.54
N GLN A 912 -6.93 41.72 0.54
CA GLN A 912 -7.23 41.98 -0.88
C GLN A 912 -8.55 41.36 -1.37
N PHE A 913 -9.13 40.42 -0.62
CA PHE A 913 -10.38 39.76 -0.99
C PHE A 913 -11.55 40.76 -1.12
N GLN A 914 -12.19 40.75 -2.29
CA GLN A 914 -13.41 41.50 -2.59
C GLN A 914 -14.45 40.53 -3.17
N PRO A 915 -15.52 40.18 -2.42
CA PRO A 915 -16.55 39.29 -2.93
C PRO A 915 -17.38 39.97 -4.03
N GLN A 916 -17.61 39.27 -5.13
CA GLN A 916 -18.52 39.75 -6.18
C GLN A 916 -19.97 39.49 -5.76
N MET A 917 -20.84 40.51 -5.84
CA MET A 917 -22.27 40.33 -5.59
C MET A 917 -22.87 39.40 -6.66
N PRO A 918 -23.64 38.37 -6.28
CA PRO A 918 -24.32 37.54 -7.27
C PRO A 918 -25.24 38.41 -8.12
N ALA A 919 -25.09 38.35 -9.44
CA ALA A 919 -25.96 39.07 -10.37
C ALA A 919 -27.40 38.64 -10.13
N THR A 920 -28.26 39.58 -9.73
CA THR A 920 -29.69 39.36 -9.57
C THR A 920 -30.24 38.74 -10.84
N THR A 921 -30.63 37.46 -10.79
CA THR A 921 -31.33 36.79 -11.89
C THR A 921 -32.67 37.52 -12.05
N THR A 922 -32.75 38.44 -13.01
CA THR A 922 -34.02 39.00 -13.44
C THR A 922 -34.85 37.86 -14.00
N GLU A 923 -35.85 37.42 -13.24
CA GLU A 923 -36.94 36.61 -13.72
C GLU A 923 -37.55 37.30 -14.94
N VAL A 924 -37.29 36.76 -16.13
CA VAL A 924 -38.06 37.11 -17.32
C VAL A 924 -39.43 36.49 -17.12
N THR A 925 -40.37 37.27 -16.61
CA THR A 925 -41.80 36.96 -16.70
C THR A 925 -42.17 36.88 -18.17
N THR A 926 -42.28 35.66 -18.69
CA THR A 926 -42.98 35.36 -19.92
C THR A 926 -44.46 35.67 -19.72
N GLU A 927 -44.88 36.87 -20.12
CA GLU A 927 -46.29 37.18 -20.33
C GLU A 927 -46.81 36.30 -21.47
N VAL A 928 -47.82 35.50 -21.14
CA VAL A 928 -48.64 34.76 -22.09
C VAL A 928 -49.55 35.75 -22.83
N VAL A 929 -49.38 35.86 -24.14
CA VAL A 929 -50.46 36.20 -25.09
C VAL A 929 -50.39 35.26 -26.29
#